data_AF-A0A9D8KRG2-F1
#
_entry.id   AF-A0A9D8KRG2-F1
#
_cell.length_a   1.000
_cell.length_b   1.000
_cell.length_c   1.000
_cell.angle_alpha   90.00
_cell.angle_beta   90.00
_cell.angle_gamma   90.00
#
_symmetry.space_group_name_H-M   'P 1'
#
loop_
_entity.id
_entity.type
_entity.pdbx_description
1 polymer ?
#
loop_
_entity_poly.entity_id
_entity_poly.type
_entity_poly.pdbx_seq_one_letter_code
_entity_poly.pdbx_strand_id
1 'polypeptide(L)'
;MTEKDFAALVVRQSPAEIVDALLALPAETRRALAPIAADLWKAVDGGRLLNEWLVLLPGASTTRSGSLGRKWREQHAKLSLSVLALCHIDKAKRVHWLGQRDAEVLLRRVFAARDPAWRDAWLRHRLRDEFPGVPWSFVRGLVRDGLCRRPEEGDSLRGYLRLMVSNLNPGWSRPGVQYIPLRAQLLADPSLLDDEIWRLFELDTNVFDDAWTRGHPQCPADYESWSDALIGLASEGRVDRRRLLDASLAGVWTSSNNSVLAGYHKLHSRLAPSADELDARETAYRELLGHRTGHVVGFALRQLGLIVRRRPLPGEPTLAAMPPLFALPAKAQPLAALKLVGRLLKQEELAGDLAEAAHAVLCEALRHPASEVQQVAAQFLCAYVGAWSDDQLERVRRFADELAPLARAQLAGLGAEVAAVHPALRLAADAAAEAAANSAEQQWRTRLQALPPRLRTLGGMCGLGGSAGEVDFSRPPPPLAFALSDLPVLTKLPPLLPITSVDELIDGVAHAIEAIDSVDEVERLVDGIARLFDDRPADFAARTQALVKRMYTGALADARGLVLPGAPNGLRDLVLTWLEGRLQHTHYPFWRQVRGPMRFVDRRLRELTRHLDRHGALQPLATPTHAHGWIAPCVLVERLTGYELAGRRPLASDLLQALLRLAPDGRGEALALAGELRGDWAPAVRWALGGADGAHAQDRKQTALWIAA
;
A
#
# COMPACT_ATOMS: atom_id res chain seq x y z
N MET A 1 -31.35 8.93 -36.96
CA MET A 1 -31.66 8.24 -35.70
C MET A 1 -31.46 9.24 -34.57
N THR A 2 -32.48 9.47 -33.75
CA THR A 2 -32.46 10.43 -32.63
C THR A 2 -31.80 9.83 -31.37
N GLU A 3 -31.53 10.65 -30.36
CA GLU A 3 -31.03 10.17 -29.04
C GLU A 3 -31.96 9.12 -28.41
N LYS A 4 -33.28 9.31 -28.53
CA LYS A 4 -34.29 8.37 -28.03
C LYS A 4 -34.25 7.03 -28.77
N ASP A 5 -34.08 7.07 -30.09
CA ASP A 5 -34.00 5.86 -30.92
C ASP A 5 -32.71 5.06 -30.59
N PHE A 6 -31.59 5.76 -30.40
CA PHE A 6 -30.33 5.13 -30.01
C PHE A 6 -30.39 4.55 -28.59
N ALA A 7 -31.00 5.26 -27.64
CA ALA A 7 -31.26 4.73 -26.30
C ALA A 7 -32.16 3.49 -26.35
N ALA A 8 -33.20 3.49 -27.19
CA ALA A 8 -34.09 2.33 -27.39
C ALA A 8 -33.33 1.11 -27.92
N LEU A 9 -32.45 1.33 -28.90
CA LEU A 9 -31.57 0.30 -29.47
C LEU A 9 -30.71 -0.34 -28.38
N VAL A 10 -30.03 0.49 -27.57
CA VAL A 10 -29.15 0.04 -26.48
C VAL A 10 -29.91 -0.75 -25.41
N VAL A 11 -31.12 -0.33 -25.07
CA VAL A 11 -31.92 -1.03 -24.05
C VAL A 11 -32.41 -2.38 -24.53
N ARG A 12 -32.92 -2.45 -25.76
CA ARG A 12 -33.67 -3.62 -26.27
C ARG A 12 -32.78 -4.74 -26.79
N GLN A 13 -31.59 -4.41 -27.28
CA GLN A 13 -30.68 -5.37 -27.87
C GLN A 13 -29.69 -5.94 -26.85
N SER A 14 -29.23 -7.15 -27.09
CA SER A 14 -28.09 -7.74 -26.38
C SER A 14 -26.78 -7.01 -26.73
N PRO A 15 -25.73 -7.14 -25.90
CA PRO A 15 -24.43 -6.53 -26.21
C PRO A 15 -23.84 -6.96 -27.57
N ALA A 16 -24.07 -8.21 -28.00
CA ALA A 16 -23.60 -8.72 -29.29
C ALA A 16 -24.34 -8.06 -30.46
N GLU A 17 -25.67 -8.04 -30.41
CA GLU A 17 -26.52 -7.42 -31.44
C GLU A 17 -26.22 -5.93 -31.63
N ILE A 18 -25.89 -5.20 -30.55
CA ILE A 18 -25.49 -3.80 -30.65
C ILE A 18 -24.17 -3.65 -31.42
N VAL A 19 -23.17 -4.47 -31.12
CA VAL A 19 -21.89 -4.42 -31.86
C VAL A 19 -22.13 -4.75 -33.33
N ASP A 20 -22.90 -5.79 -33.62
CA ASP A 20 -23.29 -6.18 -34.98
C ASP A 20 -23.99 -5.05 -35.73
N ALA A 21 -25.04 -4.48 -35.13
CA ALA A 21 -25.80 -3.39 -35.71
C ALA A 21 -24.93 -2.17 -35.99
N LEU A 22 -24.10 -1.75 -35.02
CA LEU A 22 -23.27 -0.57 -35.18
C LEU A 22 -22.14 -0.74 -36.19
N LEU A 23 -21.53 -1.92 -36.27
CA LEU A 23 -20.45 -2.19 -37.23
C LEU A 23 -20.98 -2.34 -38.67
N ALA A 24 -22.23 -2.78 -38.85
CA ALA A 24 -22.88 -2.84 -40.16
C ALA A 24 -23.28 -1.47 -40.73
N LEU A 25 -23.28 -0.40 -39.93
CA LEU A 25 -23.69 0.93 -40.38
C LEU A 25 -22.67 1.60 -41.33
N PRO A 26 -23.13 2.35 -42.34
CA PRO A 26 -22.29 3.20 -43.16
C PRO A 26 -21.47 4.20 -42.33
N ALA A 27 -20.28 4.57 -42.82
CA ALA A 27 -19.35 5.44 -42.09
C ALA A 27 -19.96 6.81 -41.72
N GLU A 28 -20.79 7.38 -42.59
CA GLU A 28 -21.49 8.66 -42.34
C GLU A 28 -22.49 8.55 -41.19
N THR A 29 -23.28 7.48 -41.18
CA THR A 29 -24.23 7.20 -40.10
C THR A 29 -23.50 6.98 -38.78
N ARG A 30 -22.37 6.24 -38.78
CA ARG A 30 -21.55 6.06 -37.58
C ARG A 30 -21.02 7.39 -37.03
N ARG A 31 -20.58 8.30 -37.90
CA ARG A 31 -20.13 9.65 -37.50
C ARG A 31 -21.25 10.47 -36.86
N ALA A 32 -22.46 10.41 -37.41
CA ALA A 32 -23.62 11.11 -36.84
C ALA A 32 -24.03 10.59 -35.46
N LEU A 33 -23.81 9.31 -35.17
CA LEU A 33 -24.17 8.67 -33.89
C LEU A 33 -23.12 8.83 -32.80
N ALA A 34 -21.85 9.05 -33.16
CA ALA A 34 -20.76 9.18 -32.20
C ALA A 34 -21.01 10.21 -31.08
N PRO A 35 -21.44 11.46 -31.33
CA PRO A 35 -21.70 12.42 -30.25
C PRO A 35 -22.84 11.96 -29.33
N ILE A 36 -23.93 11.43 -29.91
CA ILE A 36 -25.09 10.91 -29.16
C ILE A 36 -24.66 9.78 -28.21
N ALA A 37 -23.88 8.82 -28.71
CA ALA A 37 -23.36 7.73 -27.90
C ALA A 37 -22.44 8.22 -26.76
N ALA A 38 -21.57 9.20 -27.05
CA ALA A 38 -20.65 9.76 -26.06
C ALA A 38 -21.37 10.54 -24.96
N ASP A 39 -22.39 11.32 -25.29
CA ASP A 39 -23.14 12.13 -24.32
C ASP A 39 -24.02 11.25 -23.43
N LEU A 40 -24.71 10.26 -24.01
CA LEU A 40 -25.46 9.26 -23.26
C LEU A 40 -24.54 8.47 -22.32
N TRP A 41 -23.39 8.00 -22.83
CA TRP A 41 -22.41 7.31 -22.00
C TRP A 41 -21.92 8.20 -20.84
N LYS A 42 -21.57 9.46 -21.10
CA LYS A 42 -21.13 10.41 -20.06
C LYS A 42 -22.21 10.67 -19.01
N ALA A 43 -23.47 10.75 -19.41
CA ALA A 43 -24.58 10.98 -18.51
C ALA A 43 -24.88 9.76 -17.62
N VAL A 44 -24.74 8.55 -18.16
CA VAL A 44 -24.83 7.28 -17.43
C VAL A 44 -23.63 7.10 -16.50
N ASP A 45 -22.40 7.29 -16.99
CA ASP A 45 -21.15 7.14 -16.24
C ASP A 45 -21.08 8.08 -15.02
N GLY A 46 -21.51 9.34 -15.20
CA GLY A 46 -21.59 10.35 -14.14
C GLY A 46 -22.79 10.20 -13.20
N GLY A 47 -23.64 9.19 -13.38
CA GLY A 47 -24.80 8.92 -12.51
C GLY A 47 -25.96 9.92 -12.63
N ARG A 48 -25.94 10.83 -13.62
CA ARG A 48 -27.02 11.83 -13.82
C ARG A 48 -28.34 11.19 -14.26
N LEU A 49 -28.26 10.10 -15.02
CA LEU A 49 -29.41 9.35 -15.54
C LEU A 49 -29.79 8.12 -14.69
N LEU A 50 -29.57 8.17 -13.37
CA LEU A 50 -29.84 7.03 -12.46
C LEU A 50 -31.33 6.63 -12.40
N ASN A 51 -32.26 7.55 -12.69
CA ASN A 51 -33.71 7.33 -12.65
C ASN A 51 -34.45 7.59 -13.99
N GLU A 52 -33.86 8.32 -14.94
CA GLU A 52 -34.57 8.82 -16.13
C GLU A 52 -34.64 7.86 -17.33
N TRP A 53 -33.87 6.76 -17.33
CA TRP A 53 -34.08 5.70 -18.33
C TRP A 53 -35.44 5.00 -18.18
N LEU A 54 -36.08 5.10 -16.99
CA LEU A 54 -37.47 4.68 -16.76
C LEU A 54 -38.50 5.56 -17.49
N VAL A 55 -38.15 6.81 -17.81
CA VAL A 55 -39.05 7.79 -18.44
C VAL A 55 -38.89 7.80 -19.97
N LEU A 56 -37.67 7.56 -20.47
CA LEU A 56 -37.37 7.62 -21.91
C LEU A 56 -37.89 6.40 -22.69
N LEU A 57 -38.10 5.24 -22.07
CA LEU A 57 -38.42 3.98 -22.76
C LEU A 57 -39.47 3.13 -22.01
N PRO A 58 -40.77 3.32 -22.29
CA PRO A 58 -41.83 2.46 -21.77
C PRO A 58 -41.58 0.99 -22.17
N GLY A 59 -41.58 0.07 -21.19
CA GLY A 59 -41.37 -1.37 -21.41
C GLY A 59 -39.94 -1.88 -21.20
N ALA A 60 -38.98 -1.00 -20.88
CA ALA A 60 -37.70 -1.45 -20.33
C ALA A 60 -37.93 -2.15 -18.98
N SER A 61 -37.37 -3.35 -18.77
CA SER A 61 -37.65 -4.15 -17.57
C SER A 61 -37.44 -3.31 -16.31
N THR A 62 -38.50 -3.13 -15.52
CA THR A 62 -38.44 -2.30 -14.32
C THR A 62 -37.47 -2.94 -13.33
N THR A 63 -36.59 -2.12 -12.75
CA THR A 63 -35.57 -2.49 -11.76
C THR A 63 -36.15 -3.01 -10.42
N ARG A 64 -37.46 -3.28 -10.34
CA ARG A 64 -38.14 -3.83 -9.17
C ARG A 64 -38.01 -5.35 -9.05
N SER A 65 -37.63 -6.06 -10.11
CA SER A 65 -37.30 -7.50 -10.04
C SER A 65 -35.83 -7.75 -10.39
N GLY A 66 -35.00 -7.93 -9.36
CA GLY A 66 -33.61 -8.39 -9.48
C GLY A 66 -32.52 -7.35 -9.21
N SER A 67 -31.28 -7.83 -9.04
CA SER A 67 -30.12 -7.06 -8.58
C SER A 67 -29.85 -5.82 -9.47
N LEU A 68 -30.26 -4.64 -8.99
CA LEU A 68 -30.13 -3.33 -9.64
C LEU A 68 -28.72 -3.11 -10.24
N GLY A 69 -27.68 -3.52 -9.50
CA GLY A 69 -26.29 -3.38 -9.92
C GLY A 69 -25.82 -4.32 -11.05
N ARG A 70 -26.55 -5.40 -11.40
CA ARG A 70 -26.19 -6.29 -12.53
C ARG A 70 -26.72 -5.74 -13.85
N LYS A 71 -27.99 -5.33 -13.89
CA LYS A 71 -28.63 -4.74 -15.09
C LYS A 71 -28.02 -3.39 -15.47
N TRP A 72 -27.64 -2.55 -14.49
CA TRP A 72 -26.90 -1.30 -14.72
C TRP A 72 -25.53 -1.55 -15.39
N ARG A 73 -24.76 -2.54 -14.91
CA ARG A 73 -23.47 -2.91 -15.50
C ARG A 73 -23.61 -3.34 -16.96
N GLU A 74 -24.73 -3.94 -17.33
CA GLU A 74 -25.01 -4.33 -18.71
C GLU A 74 -25.24 -3.11 -19.62
N GLN A 75 -26.10 -2.17 -19.21
CA GLN A 75 -26.37 -0.97 -20.02
C GLN A 75 -25.13 -0.08 -20.17
N HIS A 76 -24.36 0.09 -19.09
CA HIS A 76 -23.09 0.80 -19.14
C HIS A 76 -22.08 0.10 -20.09
N ALA A 77 -22.00 -1.23 -20.06
CA ALA A 77 -21.16 -2.00 -20.98
C ALA A 77 -21.61 -1.83 -22.45
N LYS A 78 -22.91 -1.86 -22.73
CA LYS A 78 -23.46 -1.64 -24.09
C LYS A 78 -23.13 -0.25 -24.63
N LEU A 79 -23.29 0.79 -23.81
CA LEU A 79 -22.88 2.15 -24.18
C LEU A 79 -21.37 2.27 -24.38
N SER A 80 -20.60 1.59 -23.54
CA SER A 80 -19.14 1.56 -23.66
C SER A 80 -18.71 0.89 -24.97
N LEU A 81 -19.31 -0.25 -25.36
CA LEU A 81 -19.10 -0.88 -26.68
C LEU A 81 -19.46 0.09 -27.81
N SER A 82 -20.56 0.81 -27.66
CA SER A 82 -21.01 1.76 -28.67
C SER A 82 -20.04 2.92 -28.86
N VAL A 83 -19.53 3.50 -27.76
CA VAL A 83 -18.52 4.55 -27.82
C VAL A 83 -17.22 4.04 -28.42
N LEU A 84 -16.78 2.83 -28.07
CA LEU A 84 -15.58 2.21 -28.66
C LEU A 84 -15.75 1.93 -30.16
N ALA A 85 -16.94 1.52 -30.59
CA ALA A 85 -17.25 1.20 -31.99
C ALA A 85 -17.38 2.46 -32.88
N LEU A 86 -17.89 3.57 -32.33
CA LEU A 86 -18.27 4.75 -33.11
C LEU A 86 -17.28 5.91 -32.98
N CYS A 87 -16.78 6.20 -31.77
CA CYS A 87 -16.18 7.50 -31.46
C CYS A 87 -14.68 7.58 -31.75
N HIS A 88 -14.21 8.76 -32.15
CA HIS A 88 -12.78 9.06 -32.24
C HIS A 88 -12.04 8.82 -30.92
N ILE A 89 -10.72 8.63 -30.99
CA ILE A 89 -9.90 8.24 -29.83
C ILE A 89 -10.05 9.20 -28.63
N ASP A 90 -10.27 10.50 -28.86
CA ASP A 90 -10.40 11.49 -27.77
C ASP A 90 -11.56 11.27 -26.82
N LYS A 91 -12.63 10.65 -27.32
CA LYS A 91 -13.78 10.24 -26.52
C LYS A 91 -13.63 8.80 -26.05
N ALA A 92 -13.21 7.90 -26.95
CA ALA A 92 -13.11 6.48 -26.66
C ALA A 92 -12.07 6.13 -25.60
N LYS A 93 -10.98 6.88 -25.49
CA LYS A 93 -9.93 6.67 -24.48
C LYS A 93 -10.43 6.84 -23.04
N ARG A 94 -11.54 7.58 -22.85
CA ARG A 94 -12.19 7.83 -21.55
C ARG A 94 -13.07 6.66 -21.09
N VAL A 95 -13.35 5.69 -21.95
CA VAL A 95 -14.22 4.57 -21.62
C VAL A 95 -13.53 3.64 -20.62
N HIS A 96 -14.04 3.57 -19.40
CA HIS A 96 -13.61 2.60 -18.40
C HIS A 96 -14.47 1.34 -18.50
N TRP A 97 -13.88 0.25 -18.98
CA TRP A 97 -14.60 -1.01 -19.15
C TRP A 97 -14.80 -1.75 -17.82
N LEU A 98 -16.00 -2.29 -17.64
CA LEU A 98 -16.35 -3.22 -16.57
C LEU A 98 -16.84 -4.52 -17.17
N GLY A 99 -16.04 -5.57 -16.99
CA GLY A 99 -16.29 -6.88 -17.58
C GLY A 99 -17.70 -7.43 -17.40
N GLN A 100 -18.25 -7.91 -18.52
CA GLN A 100 -19.27 -8.96 -18.65
C GLN A 100 -18.56 -10.31 -18.89
N ARG A 101 -19.27 -11.45 -18.76
CA ARG A 101 -18.69 -12.79 -19.03
C ARG A 101 -18.12 -12.90 -20.46
N ASP A 102 -18.77 -12.29 -21.45
CA ASP A 102 -18.37 -12.35 -22.87
C ASP A 102 -17.67 -11.08 -23.39
N ALA A 103 -17.21 -10.24 -22.47
CA ALA A 103 -16.65 -8.93 -22.80
C ALA A 103 -15.45 -8.98 -23.75
N GLU A 104 -14.57 -9.97 -23.57
CA GLU A 104 -13.34 -10.07 -24.36
C GLU A 104 -13.66 -10.30 -25.84
N VAL A 105 -14.60 -11.19 -26.15
CA VAL A 105 -15.00 -11.51 -27.53
C VAL A 105 -15.57 -10.27 -28.21
N LEU A 106 -16.47 -9.55 -27.54
CA LEU A 106 -17.10 -8.34 -28.09
C LEU A 106 -16.10 -7.21 -28.29
N LEU A 107 -15.19 -7.00 -27.34
CA LEU A 107 -14.13 -6.00 -27.48
C LEU A 107 -13.20 -6.34 -28.64
N ARG A 108 -12.79 -7.60 -28.81
CA ARG A 108 -11.97 -8.03 -29.94
C ARG A 108 -12.65 -7.74 -31.28
N ARG A 109 -13.96 -8.01 -31.40
CA ARG A 109 -14.74 -7.68 -32.60
C ARG A 109 -14.76 -6.19 -32.89
N VAL A 110 -15.00 -5.36 -31.87
CA VAL A 110 -14.95 -3.90 -32.01
C VAL A 110 -13.56 -3.46 -32.48
N PHE A 111 -12.48 -3.93 -31.85
CA PHE A 111 -11.12 -3.55 -32.19
C PHE A 111 -10.73 -3.99 -33.60
N ALA A 112 -11.09 -5.20 -34.02
CA ALA A 112 -10.84 -5.68 -35.38
C ALA A 112 -11.45 -4.77 -36.46
N ALA A 113 -12.55 -4.07 -36.16
CA ALA A 113 -13.19 -3.12 -37.08
C ALA A 113 -12.61 -1.68 -37.02
N ARG A 114 -11.63 -1.40 -36.16
CA ARG A 114 -10.98 -0.09 -36.03
C ARG A 114 -9.65 -0.07 -36.78
N ASP A 115 -9.23 1.12 -37.21
CA ASP A 115 -7.95 1.30 -37.86
C ASP A 115 -6.77 1.06 -36.88
N PRO A 116 -5.57 0.68 -37.39
CA PRO A 116 -4.40 0.44 -36.55
C PRO A 116 -4.02 1.61 -35.63
N ALA A 117 -4.07 2.85 -36.15
CA ALA A 117 -3.64 4.03 -35.40
C ALA A 117 -4.54 4.29 -34.18
N TRP A 118 -5.85 4.12 -34.35
CA TRP A 118 -6.81 4.22 -33.25
C TRP A 118 -6.58 3.14 -32.19
N ARG A 119 -6.38 1.89 -32.61
CA ARG A 119 -6.14 0.74 -31.69
C ARG A 119 -4.88 0.95 -30.85
N ASP A 120 -3.78 1.30 -31.50
CA ASP A 120 -2.50 1.54 -30.84
C ASP A 120 -2.58 2.73 -29.89
N ALA A 121 -3.26 3.81 -30.29
CA ALA A 121 -3.43 4.99 -29.44
C ALA A 121 -4.29 4.69 -28.21
N TRP A 122 -5.36 3.90 -28.39
CA TRP A 122 -6.20 3.47 -27.28
C TRP A 122 -5.43 2.59 -26.31
N LEU A 123 -4.76 1.55 -26.81
CA LEU A 123 -4.00 0.63 -25.97
C LEU A 123 -2.90 1.36 -25.19
N ARG A 124 -2.12 2.22 -25.86
CA ARG A 124 -1.09 3.04 -25.21
C ARG A 124 -1.66 3.92 -24.10
N HIS A 125 -2.80 4.58 -24.34
CA HIS A 125 -3.44 5.40 -23.33
C HIS A 125 -3.87 4.55 -22.13
N ARG A 126 -4.56 3.43 -22.37
CA ARG A 126 -5.09 2.57 -21.29
C ARG A 126 -4.00 1.92 -20.45
N LEU A 127 -2.87 1.58 -21.05
CA LEU A 127 -1.75 1.00 -20.31
C LEU A 127 -1.01 2.03 -19.44
N ARG A 128 -1.15 3.33 -19.70
CA ARG A 128 -0.63 4.37 -18.79
C ARG A 128 -1.43 4.43 -17.49
N ASP A 129 -2.71 4.07 -17.53
CA ASP A 129 -3.55 4.06 -16.33
C ASP A 129 -3.06 3.01 -15.34
N GLU A 130 -3.04 3.36 -14.05
CA GLU A 130 -2.67 2.43 -12.96
C GLU A 130 -3.52 1.15 -13.00
N PHE A 131 -4.82 1.31 -13.30
CA PHE A 131 -5.80 0.24 -13.45
C PHE A 131 -6.45 0.28 -14.84
N PRO A 132 -5.86 -0.40 -15.84
CA PRO A 132 -6.34 -0.37 -17.22
C PRO A 132 -7.76 -0.89 -17.42
N GLY A 133 -8.32 -1.63 -16.44
CA GLY A 133 -9.69 -2.15 -16.47
C GLY A 133 -9.94 -3.18 -17.58
N VAL A 134 -8.87 -3.70 -18.19
CA VAL A 134 -8.88 -4.74 -19.22
C VAL A 134 -8.05 -5.92 -18.74
N PRO A 135 -8.46 -7.17 -19.05
CA PRO A 135 -7.69 -8.34 -18.66
C PRO A 135 -6.44 -8.50 -19.53
N TRP A 136 -5.42 -9.17 -18.99
CA TRP A 136 -4.20 -9.50 -19.74
C TRP A 136 -4.48 -10.32 -20.99
N SER A 137 -5.39 -11.30 -20.93
CA SER A 137 -5.79 -12.14 -22.07
C SER A 137 -6.23 -11.32 -23.29
N PHE A 138 -6.98 -10.25 -23.04
CA PHE A 138 -7.43 -9.33 -24.09
C PHE A 138 -6.26 -8.55 -24.69
N VAL A 139 -5.46 -7.89 -23.85
CA VAL A 139 -4.33 -7.08 -24.29
C VAL A 139 -3.29 -7.92 -25.04
N ARG A 140 -2.91 -9.07 -24.46
CA ARG A 140 -1.97 -10.00 -25.08
C ARG A 140 -2.52 -10.55 -26.38
N GLY A 141 -3.81 -10.86 -26.43
CA GLY A 141 -4.50 -11.25 -27.65
C GLY A 141 -4.37 -10.24 -28.78
N LEU A 142 -4.61 -8.96 -28.51
CA LEU A 142 -4.47 -7.91 -29.53
C LEU A 142 -3.04 -7.83 -30.09
N VAL A 143 -2.03 -8.00 -29.24
CA VAL A 143 -0.62 -7.97 -29.65
C VAL A 143 -0.25 -9.24 -30.43
N ARG A 144 -0.57 -10.41 -29.88
CA ARG A 144 -0.26 -11.72 -30.47
C ARG A 144 -0.94 -11.90 -31.83
N ASP A 145 -2.18 -11.44 -31.97
CA ASP A 145 -2.95 -11.56 -33.20
C ASP A 145 -2.62 -10.42 -34.21
N GLY A 146 -1.61 -9.58 -33.92
CA GLY A 146 -1.13 -8.51 -34.81
C GLY A 146 -2.08 -7.31 -34.96
N LEU A 147 -3.10 -7.20 -34.10
CA LEU A 147 -4.09 -6.12 -34.15
C LEU A 147 -3.58 -4.82 -33.53
N CYS A 148 -2.69 -4.91 -32.55
CA CYS A 148 -2.02 -3.77 -31.92
C CYS A 148 -0.50 -4.01 -31.90
N ARG A 149 0.27 -2.94 -31.99
CA ARG A 149 1.71 -3.00 -31.73
C ARG A 149 1.96 -3.21 -30.23
N ARG A 150 2.89 -4.11 -29.91
CA ARG A 150 3.43 -4.25 -28.56
C ARG A 150 4.07 -2.93 -28.14
N PRO A 151 3.77 -2.38 -26.96
CA PRO A 151 4.50 -1.23 -26.45
C PRO A 151 5.98 -1.58 -26.25
N GLU A 152 6.89 -0.76 -26.76
CA GLU A 152 8.34 -1.03 -26.70
C GLU A 152 9.04 -0.24 -25.59
N GLU A 153 8.52 0.92 -25.19
CA GLU A 153 9.18 1.82 -24.22
C GLU A 153 8.18 2.66 -23.40
N GLY A 154 8.69 3.29 -22.34
CA GLY A 154 7.98 4.27 -21.53
C GLY A 154 6.87 3.69 -20.65
N ASP A 155 5.93 4.54 -20.24
CA ASP A 155 4.88 4.18 -19.28
C ASP A 155 3.91 3.12 -19.81
N SER A 156 3.71 3.05 -21.12
CA SER A 156 2.85 2.04 -21.73
C SER A 156 3.47 0.64 -21.67
N LEU A 157 4.81 0.50 -21.80
CA LEU A 157 5.50 -0.77 -21.58
C LEU A 157 5.40 -1.20 -20.11
N ARG A 158 5.66 -0.26 -19.17
CA ARG A 158 5.53 -0.54 -17.73
C ARG A 158 4.13 -1.02 -17.38
N GLY A 159 3.10 -0.37 -17.92
CA GLY A 159 1.71 -0.77 -17.77
C GLY A 159 1.40 -2.15 -18.36
N TYR A 160 1.95 -2.46 -19.53
CA TYR A 160 1.82 -3.76 -20.18
C TYR A 160 2.38 -4.89 -19.29
N LEU A 161 3.61 -4.71 -18.79
CA LEU A 161 4.28 -5.72 -17.96
C LEU A 161 3.65 -5.82 -16.56
N ARG A 162 3.23 -4.71 -15.95
CA ARG A 162 2.45 -4.72 -14.70
C ARG A 162 1.14 -5.48 -14.86
N LEU A 163 0.46 -5.30 -16.00
CA LEU A 163 -0.77 -6.02 -16.30
C LEU A 163 -0.51 -7.53 -16.46
N MET A 164 0.56 -7.91 -17.15
CA MET A 164 1.01 -9.29 -17.27
C MET A 164 1.23 -9.92 -15.89
N VAL A 165 2.09 -9.30 -15.06
CA VAL A 165 2.46 -9.80 -13.73
C VAL A 165 1.24 -10.00 -12.85
N SER A 166 0.36 -9.00 -12.78
CA SER A 166 -0.82 -9.02 -11.90
C SER A 166 -1.91 -10.00 -12.34
N ASN A 167 -2.05 -10.28 -13.64
CA ASN A 167 -3.12 -11.15 -14.14
C ASN A 167 -2.68 -12.60 -14.28
N LEU A 168 -1.42 -12.85 -14.68
CA LEU A 168 -0.88 -14.22 -14.74
C LEU A 168 -0.68 -14.79 -13.33
N ASN A 169 -0.36 -13.94 -12.35
CA ASN A 169 -0.22 -14.38 -10.97
C ASN A 169 -0.95 -13.44 -9.99
N PRO A 170 -2.29 -13.54 -9.87
CA PRO A 170 -3.09 -12.68 -9.00
C PRO A 170 -2.92 -12.98 -7.50
N GLY A 171 -2.13 -14.00 -7.14
CA GLY A 171 -1.90 -14.43 -5.75
C GLY A 171 -2.98 -15.36 -5.20
N TRP A 172 -4.26 -15.03 -5.38
CA TRP A 172 -5.37 -15.90 -5.01
C TRP A 172 -6.48 -15.85 -6.05
N SER A 173 -7.10 -17.02 -6.27
CA SER A 173 -8.18 -17.16 -7.24
C SER A 173 -9.49 -16.62 -6.69
N ARG A 174 -10.35 -16.10 -7.59
CA ARG A 174 -11.73 -15.78 -7.22
C ARG A 174 -12.50 -17.07 -6.89
N PRO A 175 -13.46 -17.04 -5.96
CA PRO A 175 -14.30 -18.19 -5.66
C PRO A 175 -14.92 -18.79 -6.93
N GLY A 176 -14.72 -20.09 -7.14
CA GLY A 176 -15.22 -20.83 -8.31
C GLY A 176 -14.37 -20.73 -9.57
N VAL A 177 -13.20 -20.07 -9.53
CA VAL A 177 -12.21 -20.08 -10.62
C VAL A 177 -11.05 -20.98 -10.22
N GLN A 178 -10.73 -21.97 -11.05
CA GLN A 178 -9.57 -22.83 -10.84
C GLN A 178 -8.28 -22.00 -10.94
N TYR A 179 -7.38 -22.18 -9.98
CA TYR A 179 -6.02 -21.64 -10.07
C TYR A 179 -5.24 -22.41 -11.14
N ILE A 180 -4.51 -21.69 -11.98
CA ILE A 180 -3.62 -22.26 -12.98
C ILE A 180 -2.20 -21.82 -12.61
N PRO A 181 -1.28 -22.76 -12.31
CA PRO A 181 0.11 -22.43 -12.01
C PRO A 181 0.74 -21.55 -13.09
N LEU A 182 1.57 -20.60 -12.65
CA LEU A 182 2.14 -19.58 -13.53
C LEU A 182 2.97 -20.20 -14.67
N ARG A 183 3.73 -21.27 -14.41
CA ARG A 183 4.49 -21.99 -15.44
C ARG A 183 3.60 -22.50 -16.56
N ALA A 184 2.41 -23.02 -16.23
CA ALA A 184 1.48 -23.55 -17.22
C ALA A 184 0.91 -22.44 -18.09
N GLN A 185 0.67 -21.25 -17.51
CA GLN A 185 0.23 -20.08 -18.27
C GLN A 185 1.33 -19.55 -19.20
N LEU A 186 2.60 -19.54 -18.76
CA LEU A 186 3.74 -19.14 -19.61
C LEU A 186 3.98 -20.13 -20.75
N LEU A 187 3.86 -21.44 -20.49
CA LEU A 187 4.00 -22.47 -21.52
C LEU A 187 2.86 -22.47 -22.55
N ALA A 188 1.69 -21.92 -22.20
CA ALA A 188 0.60 -21.73 -23.14
C ALA A 188 0.84 -20.57 -24.13
N ASP A 189 1.76 -19.66 -23.83
CA ASP A 189 2.23 -18.59 -24.74
C ASP A 189 3.77 -18.50 -24.72
N PRO A 190 4.48 -19.45 -25.37
CA PRO A 190 5.93 -19.54 -25.29
C PRO A 190 6.68 -18.29 -25.74
N SER A 191 6.08 -17.48 -26.60
CA SER A 191 6.70 -16.24 -27.07
C SER A 191 6.96 -15.21 -25.96
N LEU A 192 6.28 -15.34 -24.81
CA LEU A 192 6.59 -14.54 -23.62
C LEU A 192 7.97 -14.86 -23.02
N LEU A 193 8.49 -16.07 -23.26
CA LEU A 193 9.81 -16.51 -22.78
C LEU A 193 10.96 -15.87 -23.57
N ASP A 194 10.68 -15.32 -24.75
CA ASP A 194 11.71 -14.77 -25.64
C ASP A 194 12.13 -13.35 -25.24
N ASP A 195 11.17 -12.47 -24.89
CA ASP A 195 11.42 -11.06 -24.53
C ASP A 195 10.74 -10.64 -23.22
N GLU A 196 9.42 -10.84 -23.06
CA GLU A 196 8.66 -10.25 -21.94
C GLU A 196 9.16 -10.64 -20.54
N ILE A 197 9.55 -11.90 -20.31
CA ILE A 197 10.09 -12.30 -19.00
C ILE A 197 11.41 -11.60 -18.67
N TRP A 198 12.19 -11.22 -19.68
CA TRP A 198 13.49 -10.56 -19.50
C TRP A 198 13.31 -9.08 -19.22
N ARG A 199 12.30 -8.46 -19.82
CA ARG A 199 11.92 -7.08 -19.52
C ARG A 199 11.48 -6.87 -18.07
N LEU A 200 11.10 -7.94 -17.35
CA LEU A 200 10.81 -7.87 -15.91
C LEU A 200 12.04 -7.47 -15.09
N PHE A 201 13.25 -7.80 -15.55
CA PHE A 201 14.52 -7.47 -14.89
C PHE A 201 14.99 -6.05 -15.21
N GLU A 202 14.40 -5.38 -16.19
CA GLU A 202 14.74 -4.02 -16.61
C GLU A 202 13.87 -2.95 -15.93
N LEU A 203 12.82 -3.38 -15.22
CA LEU A 203 11.83 -2.50 -14.62
C LEU A 203 11.83 -2.60 -13.09
N ASP A 204 11.55 -1.46 -12.45
CA ASP A 204 11.33 -1.36 -11.02
C ASP A 204 9.96 -1.98 -10.65
N THR A 205 9.95 -3.30 -10.42
CA THR A 205 8.75 -4.06 -10.06
C THR A 205 9.01 -5.00 -8.89
N ASN A 206 8.01 -5.16 -8.03
CA ASN A 206 8.04 -6.08 -6.88
C ASN A 206 7.72 -7.54 -7.27
N VAL A 207 7.95 -7.92 -8.54
CA VAL A 207 7.54 -9.22 -9.10
C VAL A 207 8.16 -10.42 -8.39
N PHE A 208 9.36 -10.26 -7.83
CA PHE A 208 10.10 -11.32 -7.14
C PHE A 208 9.90 -11.33 -5.61
N ASP A 209 9.03 -10.47 -5.07
CA ASP A 209 8.66 -10.49 -3.65
C ASP A 209 7.23 -11.03 -3.46
N ASP A 210 7.13 -12.25 -2.93
CA ASP A 210 5.89 -13.01 -2.80
C ASP A 210 5.52 -13.32 -1.34
N ALA A 211 6.22 -12.71 -0.38
CA ALA A 211 6.11 -13.02 1.04
C ALA A 211 4.68 -12.84 1.58
N TRP A 212 4.02 -11.75 1.18
CA TRP A 212 2.65 -11.46 1.60
C TRP A 212 1.64 -12.44 1.01
N THR A 213 1.79 -12.78 -0.27
CA THR A 213 0.89 -13.69 -0.98
C THR A 213 0.91 -15.09 -0.38
N ARG A 214 2.11 -15.61 -0.07
CA ARG A 214 2.25 -16.94 0.54
C ARG A 214 1.62 -17.05 1.94
N GLY A 215 1.60 -15.94 2.69
CA GLY A 215 1.01 -15.89 4.03
C GLY A 215 -0.52 -15.73 4.02
N HIS A 216 -1.15 -15.55 2.86
CA HIS A 216 -2.57 -15.27 2.78
C HIS A 216 -3.43 -16.54 2.96
N PRO A 217 -4.50 -16.54 3.78
CA PRO A 217 -5.32 -17.74 4.04
C PRO A 217 -6.01 -18.35 2.80
N GLN A 218 -6.18 -17.55 1.74
CA GLN A 218 -6.80 -17.99 0.48
C GLN A 218 -5.76 -18.37 -0.60
N CYS A 219 -4.47 -18.42 -0.23
CA CYS A 219 -3.42 -18.84 -1.15
C CYS A 219 -3.64 -20.31 -1.56
N PRO A 220 -3.66 -20.63 -2.87
CA PRO A 220 -3.77 -22.01 -3.34
C PRO A 220 -2.65 -22.91 -2.80
N ALA A 221 -2.94 -24.19 -2.57
CA ALA A 221 -1.95 -25.15 -2.10
C ALA A 221 -0.81 -25.38 -3.13
N ASP A 222 -1.14 -25.30 -4.41
CA ASP A 222 -0.24 -25.41 -5.56
C ASP A 222 0.24 -24.04 -6.07
N TYR A 223 0.15 -23.00 -5.23
CA TYR A 223 0.57 -21.65 -5.61
C TYR A 223 2.03 -21.60 -6.07
N GLU A 224 2.21 -20.95 -7.21
CA GLU A 224 3.51 -20.76 -7.85
C GLU A 224 3.80 -19.26 -8.01
N SER A 225 4.89 -18.79 -7.42
CA SER A 225 5.35 -17.41 -7.63
C SER A 225 6.12 -17.23 -8.94
N TRP A 226 6.36 -15.98 -9.34
CA TRP A 226 7.23 -15.68 -10.50
C TRP A 226 8.63 -16.29 -10.35
N SER A 227 9.19 -16.24 -9.14
CA SER A 227 10.47 -16.89 -8.85
C SER A 227 10.38 -18.42 -9.00
N ASP A 228 9.31 -19.05 -8.51
CA ASP A 228 9.10 -20.50 -8.63
C ASP A 228 8.99 -20.95 -10.09
N ALA A 229 8.23 -20.20 -10.88
CA ALA A 229 8.01 -20.47 -12.30
C ALA A 229 9.29 -20.33 -13.12
N LEU A 230 10.05 -19.24 -12.95
CA LEU A 230 11.30 -19.04 -13.68
C LEU A 230 12.36 -20.09 -13.29
N ILE A 231 12.45 -20.46 -12.01
CA ILE A 231 13.35 -21.54 -11.55
C ILE A 231 12.94 -22.88 -12.18
N GLY A 232 11.65 -23.21 -12.17
CA GLY A 232 11.13 -24.43 -12.79
C GLY A 232 11.41 -24.48 -14.29
N LEU A 233 11.07 -23.42 -15.02
CA LEU A 233 11.32 -23.33 -16.47
C LEU A 233 12.81 -23.39 -16.82
N ALA A 234 13.68 -22.82 -15.98
CA ALA A 234 15.12 -22.94 -16.15
C ALA A 234 15.61 -24.38 -15.92
N SER A 235 15.07 -25.09 -14.91
CA SER A 235 15.40 -26.51 -14.68
C SER A 235 14.92 -27.44 -15.81
N GLU A 236 13.82 -27.07 -16.48
CA GLU A 236 13.26 -27.78 -17.64
C GLU A 236 13.97 -27.42 -18.96
N GLY A 237 14.97 -26.52 -18.93
CA GLY A 237 15.69 -26.06 -20.13
C GLY A 237 14.87 -25.17 -21.07
N ARG A 238 13.72 -24.64 -20.60
CA ARG A 238 12.84 -23.74 -21.38
C ARG A 238 13.25 -22.28 -21.27
N VAL A 239 13.99 -21.93 -20.23
CA VAL A 239 14.59 -20.60 -20.00
C VAL A 239 16.09 -20.79 -19.80
N ASP A 240 16.91 -19.93 -20.40
CA ASP A 240 18.36 -19.99 -20.22
C ASP A 240 18.72 -19.63 -18.77
N ARG A 241 19.21 -20.64 -18.03
CA ARG A 241 19.62 -20.52 -16.64
C ARG A 241 20.76 -19.52 -16.44
N ARG A 242 21.74 -19.47 -17.35
CA ARG A 242 22.89 -18.55 -17.24
C ARG A 242 22.40 -17.12 -17.39
N ARG A 243 21.59 -16.86 -18.42
CA ARG A 243 20.97 -15.55 -18.64
C ARG A 243 20.10 -15.14 -17.45
N LEU A 244 19.38 -16.06 -16.82
CA LEU A 244 18.56 -15.80 -15.63
C LEU A 244 19.41 -15.42 -14.41
N LEU A 245 20.53 -16.09 -14.18
CA LEU A 245 21.48 -15.71 -13.13
C LEU A 245 22.04 -14.31 -13.38
N ASP A 246 22.44 -13.99 -14.61
CA ASP A 246 22.98 -12.66 -14.96
C ASP A 246 21.93 -11.57 -14.80
N ALA A 247 20.72 -11.80 -15.31
CA ALA A 247 19.60 -10.87 -15.21
C ALA A 247 19.21 -10.59 -13.75
N SER A 248 19.24 -11.61 -12.88
CA SER A 248 18.94 -11.44 -11.46
C SER A 248 19.97 -10.60 -10.71
N LEU A 249 21.23 -10.54 -11.18
CA LEU A 249 22.27 -9.66 -10.62
C LEU A 249 22.19 -8.25 -11.21
N ALA A 250 22.00 -8.14 -12.52
CA ALA A 250 21.82 -6.85 -13.20
C ALA A 250 20.58 -6.11 -12.68
N GLY A 251 19.49 -6.83 -12.44
CA GLY A 251 18.23 -6.29 -11.91
C GLY A 251 18.38 -5.57 -10.57
N VAL A 252 19.37 -5.93 -9.75
CA VAL A 252 19.66 -5.26 -8.48
C VAL A 252 20.01 -3.77 -8.67
N TRP A 253 20.53 -3.37 -9.83
CA TRP A 253 20.87 -1.97 -10.11
C TRP A 253 19.71 -1.14 -10.64
N THR A 254 18.55 -1.75 -10.90
CA THR A 254 17.41 -1.07 -11.56
C THR A 254 16.53 -0.26 -10.64
N SER A 255 16.66 -0.44 -9.32
CA SER A 255 15.75 0.14 -8.32
C SER A 255 16.49 0.63 -7.08
N SER A 256 15.91 1.61 -6.39
CA SER A 256 16.32 2.02 -5.04
C SER A 256 15.39 1.45 -3.96
N ASN A 257 14.31 0.75 -4.34
CA ASN A 257 13.33 0.21 -3.41
C ASN A 257 13.81 -1.10 -2.77
N ASN A 258 13.92 -1.12 -1.45
CA ASN A 258 14.41 -2.26 -0.69
C ASN A 258 13.62 -3.57 -0.92
N SER A 259 12.32 -3.50 -1.16
CA SER A 259 11.50 -4.71 -1.40
C SER A 259 11.82 -5.34 -2.76
N VAL A 260 12.01 -4.50 -3.78
CA VAL A 260 12.38 -4.91 -5.14
C VAL A 260 13.79 -5.52 -5.15
N LEU A 261 14.74 -4.82 -4.53
CA LEU A 261 16.11 -5.32 -4.35
C LEU A 261 16.15 -6.65 -3.59
N ALA A 262 15.34 -6.79 -2.55
CA ALA A 262 15.21 -8.03 -1.80
C ALA A 262 14.70 -9.18 -2.68
N GLY A 263 13.72 -8.92 -3.54
CA GLY A 263 13.21 -9.88 -4.51
C GLY A 263 14.30 -10.44 -5.43
N TYR A 264 15.11 -9.57 -6.03
CA TYR A 264 16.18 -9.97 -6.96
C TYR A 264 17.22 -10.90 -6.31
N HIS A 265 17.78 -10.51 -5.17
CA HIS A 265 18.81 -11.35 -4.54
C HIS A 265 18.22 -12.61 -3.89
N LYS A 266 16.94 -12.62 -3.50
CA LYS A 266 16.23 -13.84 -3.08
C LYS A 266 16.08 -14.80 -4.26
N LEU A 267 15.62 -14.33 -5.41
CA LEU A 267 15.55 -15.12 -6.65
C LEU A 267 16.92 -15.73 -6.98
N HIS A 268 17.97 -14.91 -6.99
CA HIS A 268 19.33 -15.39 -7.24
C HIS A 268 19.78 -16.47 -6.25
N SER A 269 19.52 -16.26 -4.96
CA SER A 269 19.87 -17.24 -3.93
C SER A 269 19.10 -18.55 -4.10
N ARG A 270 17.84 -18.49 -4.52
CA ARG A 270 16.97 -19.64 -4.76
C ARG A 270 17.31 -20.41 -6.04
N LEU A 271 17.93 -19.76 -7.04
CA LEU A 271 18.50 -20.46 -8.20
C LEU A 271 19.64 -21.40 -7.80
N ALA A 272 20.22 -21.23 -6.62
CA ALA A 272 21.29 -22.04 -6.06
C ALA A 272 22.44 -22.23 -7.08
N PRO A 273 23.16 -21.14 -7.43
CA PRO A 273 24.25 -21.23 -8.39
C PRO A 273 25.30 -22.23 -7.94
N SER A 274 25.73 -23.08 -8.87
CA SER A 274 26.82 -24.03 -8.69
C SER A 274 28.16 -23.34 -8.48
N ALA A 275 29.20 -24.11 -8.16
CA ALA A 275 30.52 -23.55 -7.94
C ALA A 275 31.05 -22.79 -9.16
N ASP A 276 30.95 -23.40 -10.34
CA ASP A 276 31.39 -22.80 -11.59
C ASP A 276 30.56 -21.57 -11.97
N GLU A 277 29.24 -21.61 -11.71
CA GLU A 277 28.34 -20.48 -11.98
C GLU A 277 28.61 -19.27 -11.08
N LEU A 278 28.98 -19.51 -9.81
CA LEU A 278 29.43 -18.47 -8.88
C LEU A 278 30.76 -17.87 -9.34
N ASP A 279 31.72 -18.72 -9.71
CA ASP A 279 33.06 -18.29 -10.10
C ASP A 279 33.02 -17.46 -11.38
N ALA A 280 32.17 -17.83 -12.35
CA ALA A 280 31.95 -17.07 -13.58
C ALA A 280 31.35 -15.67 -13.34
N ARG A 281 30.74 -15.42 -12.16
CA ARG A 281 30.04 -14.18 -11.80
C ARG A 281 30.74 -13.41 -10.68
N GLU A 282 31.97 -13.78 -10.34
CA GLU A 282 32.77 -13.13 -9.29
C GLU A 282 32.78 -11.60 -9.45
N THR A 283 33.04 -11.11 -10.67
CA THR A 283 33.09 -9.67 -10.96
C THR A 283 31.78 -8.96 -10.67
N ALA A 284 30.64 -9.56 -11.02
CA ALA A 284 29.33 -8.98 -10.72
C ALA A 284 29.07 -8.92 -9.20
N TYR A 285 29.47 -9.94 -8.43
CA TYR A 285 29.36 -9.87 -6.96
C TYR A 285 30.28 -8.82 -6.34
N ARG A 286 31.48 -8.64 -6.90
CA ARG A 286 32.41 -7.59 -6.47
C ARG A 286 31.85 -6.19 -6.73
N GLU A 287 31.25 -5.94 -7.89
CA GLU A 287 30.61 -4.66 -8.20
C GLU A 287 29.50 -4.31 -7.20
N LEU A 288 28.73 -5.32 -6.75
CA LEU A 288 27.67 -5.14 -5.75
C LEU A 288 28.17 -4.70 -4.37
N LEU A 289 29.47 -4.80 -4.06
CA LEU A 289 30.04 -4.24 -2.82
C LEU A 289 29.92 -2.73 -2.75
N GLY A 290 29.90 -2.05 -3.90
CA GLY A 290 29.71 -0.60 -4.00
C GLY A 290 28.26 -0.13 -3.83
N HIS A 291 27.31 -1.03 -3.61
CA HIS A 291 25.89 -0.69 -3.51
C HIS A 291 25.58 0.06 -2.21
N ARG A 292 24.69 1.06 -2.27
CA ARG A 292 24.28 1.88 -1.12
C ARG A 292 23.33 1.18 -0.13
N THR A 293 23.04 -0.11 -0.35
CA THR A 293 21.98 -0.82 0.36
C THR A 293 22.55 -2.03 1.09
N GLY A 294 22.47 -2.02 2.42
CA GLY A 294 23.18 -2.99 3.25
C GLY A 294 22.80 -4.45 3.01
N HIS A 295 21.53 -4.78 2.70
CA HIS A 295 21.17 -6.18 2.46
C HIS A 295 21.69 -6.71 1.11
N VAL A 296 21.86 -5.84 0.11
CA VAL A 296 22.51 -6.16 -1.18
C VAL A 296 24.00 -6.42 -0.97
N VAL A 297 24.70 -5.52 -0.27
CA VAL A 297 26.13 -5.70 0.08
C VAL A 297 26.32 -6.96 0.91
N GLY A 298 25.45 -7.21 1.88
CA GLY A 298 25.47 -8.44 2.68
C GLY A 298 25.27 -9.70 1.84
N PHE A 299 24.44 -9.65 0.79
CA PHE A 299 24.32 -10.73 -0.18
C PHE A 299 25.60 -10.93 -0.99
N ALA A 300 26.18 -9.87 -1.54
CA ALA A 300 27.44 -9.91 -2.28
C ALA A 300 28.60 -10.51 -1.46
N LEU A 301 28.78 -10.05 -0.21
CA LEU A 301 29.77 -10.58 0.72
C LEU A 301 29.58 -12.07 1.02
N ARG A 302 28.33 -12.55 1.09
CA ARG A 302 28.07 -14.00 1.25
C ARG A 302 28.51 -14.79 0.02
N GLN A 303 28.22 -14.31 -1.20
CA GLN A 303 28.60 -15.00 -2.43
C GLN A 303 30.12 -15.03 -2.62
N LEU A 304 30.80 -13.88 -2.48
CA LEU A 304 32.26 -13.81 -2.49
C LEU A 304 32.89 -14.68 -1.37
N GLY A 305 32.24 -14.73 -0.21
CA GLY A 305 32.63 -15.57 0.90
C GLY A 305 32.52 -17.08 0.64
N LEU A 306 31.73 -17.51 -0.35
CA LEU A 306 31.69 -18.90 -0.84
C LEU A 306 32.82 -19.15 -1.84
N ILE A 307 33.10 -18.20 -2.74
CA ILE A 307 34.18 -18.29 -3.74
C ILE A 307 35.56 -18.36 -3.04
N VAL A 308 35.84 -17.45 -2.10
CA VAL A 308 37.13 -17.35 -1.41
C VAL A 308 37.51 -18.60 -0.60
N ARG A 309 36.51 -19.42 -0.22
CA ARG A 309 36.74 -20.69 0.49
C ARG A 309 37.25 -21.79 -0.43
N ARG A 310 37.00 -21.68 -1.74
CA ARG A 310 37.36 -22.67 -2.75
C ARG A 310 38.61 -22.27 -3.52
N ARG A 311 38.74 -20.98 -3.86
CA ARG A 311 39.86 -20.43 -4.61
C ARG A 311 40.22 -19.02 -4.14
N PRO A 312 41.47 -18.55 -4.35
CA PRO A 312 41.82 -17.16 -4.08
C PRO A 312 40.97 -16.22 -4.94
N LEU A 313 40.54 -15.11 -4.32
CA LEU A 313 39.94 -13.99 -5.03
C LEU A 313 41.07 -13.01 -5.41
N PRO A 314 40.99 -12.33 -6.55
CA PRO A 314 41.91 -11.25 -6.87
C PRO A 314 41.85 -10.15 -5.81
N GLY A 315 42.92 -10.00 -5.04
CA GLY A 315 42.96 -9.13 -3.86
C GLY A 315 42.69 -7.66 -4.17
N GLU A 316 43.49 -7.06 -5.05
CA GLU A 316 43.44 -5.63 -5.36
C GLU A 316 42.06 -5.16 -5.84
N PRO A 317 41.43 -5.76 -6.88
CA PRO A 317 40.18 -5.21 -7.38
C PRO A 317 39.03 -5.45 -6.40
N THR A 318 39.13 -6.50 -5.57
CA THR A 318 38.13 -6.77 -4.53
C THR A 318 38.20 -5.74 -3.42
N LEU A 319 39.41 -5.37 -2.98
CA LEU A 319 39.61 -4.32 -1.99
C LEU A 319 39.23 -2.94 -2.54
N ALA A 320 39.60 -2.64 -3.79
CA ALA A 320 39.26 -1.36 -4.44
C ALA A 320 37.73 -1.11 -4.54
N ALA A 321 36.92 -2.18 -4.61
CA ALA A 321 35.46 -2.08 -4.64
C ALA A 321 34.80 -1.87 -3.26
N MET A 322 35.55 -2.05 -2.15
CA MET A 322 34.99 -2.01 -0.80
C MET A 322 34.75 -0.62 -0.18
N PRO A 323 35.50 0.47 -0.47
CA PRO A 323 35.36 1.74 0.25
C PRO A 323 33.92 2.25 0.44
N PRO A 324 33.01 2.22 -0.57
CA PRO A 324 31.64 2.71 -0.40
C PRO A 324 30.83 1.95 0.66
N LEU A 325 31.16 0.69 0.97
CA LEU A 325 30.41 -0.12 1.94
C LEU A 325 30.57 0.39 3.38
N PHE A 326 31.67 1.08 3.69
CA PHE A 326 31.92 1.62 5.03
C PHE A 326 31.13 2.92 5.29
N ALA A 327 30.46 3.47 4.29
CA ALA A 327 29.47 4.53 4.48
C ALA A 327 28.10 4.01 4.96
N LEU A 328 27.89 2.68 4.99
CA LEU A 328 26.65 2.09 5.50
C LEU A 328 26.52 2.30 7.02
N PRO A 329 25.35 2.67 7.56
CA PRO A 329 25.19 2.91 8.99
C PRO A 329 25.19 1.63 9.84
N ALA A 330 24.87 0.49 9.24
CA ALA A 330 24.79 -0.80 9.93
C ALA A 330 26.16 -1.48 10.00
N LYS A 331 26.60 -1.85 11.22
CA LYS A 331 27.92 -2.47 11.44
C LYS A 331 28.11 -3.89 10.89
N ALA A 332 27.03 -4.61 10.57
CA ALA A 332 27.10 -6.02 10.20
C ALA A 332 27.87 -6.27 8.89
N GLN A 333 27.62 -5.44 7.87
CA GLN A 333 28.25 -5.55 6.56
C GLN A 333 29.73 -5.14 6.59
N PRO A 334 30.12 -3.99 7.20
CA PRO A 334 31.52 -3.64 7.42
C PRO A 334 32.33 -4.71 8.15
N LEU A 335 31.78 -5.33 9.22
CA LEU A 335 32.47 -6.41 9.93
C LEU A 335 32.64 -7.66 9.05
N ALA A 336 31.63 -8.01 8.25
CA ALA A 336 31.73 -9.11 7.29
C ALA A 336 32.76 -8.82 6.18
N ALA A 337 32.87 -7.57 5.73
CA ALA A 337 33.89 -7.13 4.78
C ALA A 337 35.30 -7.22 5.38
N LEU A 338 35.53 -6.71 6.59
CA LEU A 338 36.84 -6.82 7.27
C LEU A 338 37.26 -8.28 7.49
N LYS A 339 36.31 -9.19 7.71
CA LYS A 339 36.58 -10.63 7.74
C LYS A 339 37.07 -11.18 6.39
N LEU A 340 36.56 -10.65 5.28
CA LEU A 340 37.03 -10.99 3.94
C LEU A 340 38.41 -10.39 3.67
N VAL A 341 38.64 -9.12 4.04
CA VAL A 341 39.96 -8.46 4.00
C VAL A 341 41.01 -9.32 4.70
N GLY A 342 40.75 -9.73 5.95
CA GLY A 342 41.68 -10.57 6.70
C GLY A 342 41.97 -11.95 6.08
N ARG A 343 41.14 -12.44 5.16
CA ARG A 343 41.45 -13.64 4.37
C ARG A 343 42.32 -13.31 3.15
N LEU A 344 42.02 -12.22 2.44
CA LEU A 344 42.80 -11.78 1.29
C LEU A 344 44.25 -11.47 1.67
N LEU A 345 44.47 -10.73 2.77
CA LEU A 345 45.81 -10.40 3.28
C LEU A 345 46.61 -11.63 3.75
N LYS A 346 45.98 -12.79 3.95
CA LYS A 346 46.66 -14.06 4.25
C LYS A 346 47.00 -14.87 3.01
N GLN A 347 46.38 -14.56 1.88
CA GLN A 347 46.51 -15.30 0.63
C GLN A 347 47.58 -14.71 -0.29
N GLU A 348 47.71 -13.39 -0.31
CA GLU A 348 48.66 -12.65 -1.15
C GLU A 348 49.63 -11.84 -0.28
N GLU A 349 50.88 -11.73 -0.72
CA GLU A 349 51.88 -10.87 -0.06
C GLU A 349 51.49 -9.41 -0.22
N LEU A 350 51.47 -8.67 0.89
CA LEU A 350 50.98 -7.30 0.92
C LEU A 350 52.04 -6.34 0.35
N ALA A 351 51.99 -6.09 -0.96
CA ALA A 351 52.90 -5.21 -1.67
C ALA A 351 52.21 -4.43 -2.81
N GLY A 352 52.81 -3.30 -3.22
CA GLY A 352 52.36 -2.51 -4.37
C GLY A 352 50.90 -2.04 -4.27
N ASP A 353 50.14 -2.19 -5.36
CA ASP A 353 48.75 -1.73 -5.48
C ASP A 353 47.81 -2.41 -4.46
N LEU A 354 48.09 -3.66 -4.08
CA LEU A 354 47.32 -4.38 -3.06
C LEU A 354 47.44 -3.70 -1.68
N ALA A 355 48.64 -3.21 -1.33
CA ALA A 355 48.89 -2.52 -0.08
C ALA A 355 48.16 -1.16 -0.04
N GLU A 356 48.19 -0.39 -1.13
CA GLU A 356 47.41 0.86 -1.23
C GLU A 356 45.91 0.62 -1.13
N ALA A 357 45.37 -0.39 -1.83
CA ALA A 357 43.95 -0.74 -1.76
C ALA A 357 43.54 -1.21 -0.35
N ALA A 358 44.36 -2.03 0.31
CA ALA A 358 44.14 -2.47 1.69
C ALA A 358 44.16 -1.29 2.67
N HIS A 359 45.14 -0.39 2.53
CA HIS A 359 45.26 0.80 3.37
C HIS A 359 44.04 1.71 3.23
N ALA A 360 43.59 1.97 2.00
CA ALA A 360 42.40 2.78 1.73
C ALA A 360 41.14 2.19 2.40
N VAL A 361 40.93 0.87 2.28
CA VAL A 361 39.81 0.17 2.93
C VAL A 361 39.86 0.28 4.45
N LEU A 362 41.03 0.11 5.05
CA LEU A 362 41.19 0.21 6.51
C LEU A 362 40.99 1.64 7.02
N CYS A 363 41.43 2.65 6.26
CA CYS A 363 41.15 4.05 6.57
C CYS A 363 39.65 4.37 6.56
N GLU A 364 38.90 3.89 5.55
CA GLU A 364 37.45 4.07 5.53
C GLU A 364 36.76 3.31 6.68
N ALA A 365 37.24 2.12 7.02
CA ALA A 365 36.72 1.36 8.16
C ALA A 365 36.96 2.05 9.51
N LEU A 366 38.08 2.76 9.67
CA LEU A 366 38.34 3.59 10.87
C LEU A 366 37.39 4.79 10.98
N ARG A 367 36.91 5.33 9.86
CA ARG A 367 35.95 6.45 9.84
C ARG A 367 34.50 6.01 10.12
N HIS A 368 34.24 4.71 10.19
CA HIS A 368 32.90 4.18 10.43
C HIS A 368 32.40 4.53 11.86
N PRO A 369 31.12 4.89 12.07
CA PRO A 369 30.60 5.34 13.38
C PRO A 369 30.61 4.26 14.48
N ALA A 370 30.51 2.98 14.12
CA ALA A 370 30.54 1.88 15.09
C ALA A 370 31.95 1.57 15.58
N SER A 371 32.17 1.66 16.90
CA SER A 371 33.47 1.44 17.55
C SER A 371 34.06 0.05 17.31
N GLU A 372 33.24 -0.99 17.16
CA GLU A 372 33.69 -2.35 16.83
C GLU A 372 34.37 -2.43 15.45
N VAL A 373 33.86 -1.69 14.46
CA VAL A 373 34.44 -1.66 13.10
C VAL A 373 35.79 -0.96 13.14
N GLN A 374 35.88 0.18 13.85
CA GLN A 374 37.13 0.92 14.04
C GLN A 374 38.20 0.07 14.73
N GLN A 375 37.82 -0.68 15.78
CA GLN A 375 38.76 -1.55 16.49
C GLN A 375 39.32 -2.66 15.60
N VAL A 376 38.47 -3.33 14.82
CA VAL A 376 38.94 -4.39 13.91
C VAL A 376 39.86 -3.81 12.84
N ALA A 377 39.56 -2.62 12.31
CA ALA A 377 40.43 -1.94 11.35
C ALA A 377 41.79 -1.55 11.97
N ALA A 378 41.79 -1.01 13.19
CA ALA A 378 43.00 -0.68 13.93
C ALA A 378 43.87 -1.91 14.19
N GLN A 379 43.26 -3.04 14.56
CA GLN A 379 43.97 -4.31 14.73
C GLN A 379 44.67 -4.76 13.44
N PHE A 380 44.03 -4.63 12.28
CA PHE A 380 44.66 -4.96 11.00
C PHE A 380 45.82 -4.03 10.67
N LEU A 381 45.68 -2.72 10.90
CA LEU A 381 46.77 -1.76 10.67
C LEU A 381 48.00 -2.08 11.54
N CYS A 382 47.80 -2.41 12.82
CA CYS A 382 48.90 -2.81 13.72
C CYS A 382 49.50 -4.16 13.34
N ALA A 383 48.69 -5.15 12.96
CA ALA A 383 49.16 -6.49 12.60
C ALA A 383 50.06 -6.53 11.35
N TYR A 384 49.88 -5.57 10.44
CA TYR A 384 50.65 -5.46 9.19
C TYR A 384 51.51 -4.17 9.15
N VAL A 385 51.96 -3.66 10.30
CA VAL A 385 52.66 -2.37 10.40
C VAL A 385 53.85 -2.23 9.45
N GLY A 386 54.61 -3.30 9.23
CA GLY A 386 55.78 -3.31 8.35
C GLY A 386 55.47 -3.28 6.84
N ALA A 387 54.19 -3.38 6.46
CA ALA A 387 53.76 -3.31 5.06
C ALA A 387 53.32 -1.91 4.63
N TRP A 388 53.23 -0.95 5.57
CA TRP A 388 52.75 0.40 5.29
C TRP A 388 53.91 1.39 5.11
N SER A 389 53.77 2.33 4.17
CA SER A 389 54.73 3.44 4.03
C SER A 389 54.56 4.50 5.13
N ASP A 390 55.59 5.31 5.36
CA ASP A 390 55.52 6.41 6.33
C ASP A 390 54.36 7.38 6.02
N ASP A 391 54.11 7.67 4.75
CA ASP A 391 52.98 8.51 4.31
C ASP A 391 51.62 7.87 4.63
N GLN A 392 51.50 6.56 4.50
CA GLN A 392 50.29 5.80 4.86
C GLN A 392 50.04 5.81 6.37
N LEU A 393 51.09 5.64 7.17
CA LEU A 393 50.98 5.72 8.64
C LEU A 393 50.61 7.14 9.08
N GLU A 394 51.18 8.16 8.45
CA GLU A 394 50.87 9.55 8.74
C GLU A 394 49.42 9.91 8.40
N ARG A 395 48.87 9.37 7.30
CA ARG A 395 47.44 9.49 6.97
C ARG A 395 46.54 8.99 8.10
N VAL A 396 46.87 7.87 8.73
CA VAL A 396 46.10 7.30 9.86
C VAL A 396 46.23 8.17 11.11
N ARG A 397 47.43 8.68 11.41
CA ARG A 397 47.68 9.54 12.59
C ARG A 397 46.85 10.83 12.55
N ARG A 398 46.67 11.43 11.37
CA ARG A 398 45.94 12.71 11.20
C ARG A 398 44.50 12.71 11.71
N PHE A 399 43.83 11.56 11.74
CA PHE A 399 42.45 11.45 12.22
C PHE A 399 42.31 10.51 13.44
N ALA A 400 43.42 10.09 14.04
CA ALA A 400 43.40 9.18 15.20
C ALA A 400 42.68 9.77 16.42
N ASP A 401 42.73 11.09 16.58
CA ASP A 401 42.05 11.82 17.66
C ASP A 401 40.52 11.87 17.51
N GLU A 402 40.01 11.59 16.30
CA GLU A 402 38.57 11.51 16.01
C GLU A 402 37.99 10.10 16.27
N LEU A 403 38.85 9.10 16.50
CA LEU A 403 38.46 7.71 16.70
C LEU A 403 37.94 7.42 18.11
N ALA A 404 37.17 6.35 18.24
CA ALA A 404 36.68 5.85 19.51
C ALA A 404 37.85 5.46 20.45
N PRO A 405 37.71 5.60 21.79
CA PRO A 405 38.79 5.42 22.75
C PRO A 405 39.56 4.09 22.62
N LEU A 406 38.85 2.99 22.38
CA LEU A 406 39.45 1.66 22.23
C LEU A 406 40.27 1.52 20.94
N ALA A 407 39.79 2.09 19.82
CA ALA A 407 40.53 2.08 18.56
C ALA A 407 41.76 2.99 18.66
N ARG A 408 41.63 4.16 19.31
CA ARG A 408 42.76 5.07 19.58
C ARG A 408 43.83 4.41 20.44
N ALA A 409 43.44 3.72 21.51
CA ALA A 409 44.37 2.99 22.37
C ALA A 409 45.12 1.89 21.61
N GLN A 410 44.47 1.20 20.68
CA GLN A 410 45.11 0.19 19.82
C GLN A 410 46.11 0.82 18.84
N LEU A 411 45.78 1.97 18.27
CA LEU A 411 46.63 2.70 17.33
C LEU A 411 47.79 3.45 18.01
N ALA A 412 47.70 3.73 19.31
CA ALA A 412 48.79 4.36 20.08
C ALA A 412 50.08 3.51 20.10
N GLY A 413 49.97 2.21 19.81
CA GLY A 413 51.10 1.28 19.65
C GLY A 413 51.63 1.14 18.22
N LEU A 414 51.13 1.91 17.24
CA LEU A 414 51.61 1.87 15.85
C LEU A 414 53.10 2.24 15.78
N GLY A 415 53.96 1.22 15.63
CA GLY A 415 55.42 1.35 15.61
C GLY A 415 56.16 0.48 16.63
N ALA A 416 55.46 -0.18 17.56
CA ALA A 416 56.01 -1.23 18.40
C ALA A 416 55.72 -2.61 17.78
N GLU A 417 56.72 -3.50 17.70
CA GLU A 417 56.51 -4.89 17.28
C GLU A 417 55.56 -5.60 18.25
N VAL A 418 54.28 -5.70 17.88
CA VAL A 418 53.29 -6.50 18.62
C VAL A 418 53.12 -7.83 17.90
N ALA A 419 53.36 -8.93 18.62
CA ALA A 419 53.19 -10.29 18.13
C ALA A 419 51.81 -10.52 17.49
N ALA A 420 51.78 -11.20 16.35
CA ALA A 420 50.61 -11.43 15.51
C ALA A 420 49.43 -12.08 16.28
N VAL A 421 48.46 -11.28 16.72
CA VAL A 421 47.19 -11.77 17.26
C VAL A 421 46.13 -11.71 16.16
N HIS A 422 45.64 -12.88 15.74
CA HIS A 422 44.51 -12.98 14.82
C HIS A 422 43.17 -12.94 15.59
N PRO A 423 42.23 -12.01 15.30
CA PRO A 423 40.96 -11.95 15.99
C PRO A 423 39.99 -13.05 15.50
N ALA A 424 39.42 -13.84 16.43
CA ALA A 424 38.41 -14.87 16.18
C ALA A 424 37.07 -14.50 16.85
N LEU A 425 35.98 -14.45 16.07
CA LEU A 425 34.60 -14.21 16.53
C LEU A 425 33.79 -15.53 16.58
N ARG A 426 33.11 -15.84 17.69
CA ARG A 426 32.14 -16.96 17.86
C ARG A 426 30.76 -16.45 18.34
N LEU A 427 29.66 -17.10 17.92
CA LEU A 427 28.23 -16.78 18.24
C LEU A 427 27.49 -18.04 18.73
N ALA A 428 26.57 -17.90 19.70
CA ALA A 428 25.73 -18.96 20.28
C ALA A 428 24.23 -18.55 20.27
N ALA A 429 23.32 -19.40 19.78
CA ALA A 429 21.90 -19.02 19.55
C ALA A 429 20.82 -20.04 19.96
N ASP A 430 21.13 -21.31 20.28
CA ASP A 430 20.06 -22.34 20.34
C ASP A 430 19.44 -22.59 21.74
N ALA A 431 19.99 -22.04 22.82
CA ALA A 431 19.49 -22.30 24.19
C ALA A 431 18.28 -21.43 24.63
N ALA A 432 17.90 -20.41 23.86
CA ALA A 432 16.93 -19.40 24.29
C ALA A 432 15.46 -19.74 23.97
N ALA A 433 15.19 -20.69 23.07
CA ALA A 433 13.86 -20.93 22.54
C ALA A 433 12.96 -21.82 23.44
N GLU A 434 13.51 -22.82 24.12
CA GLU A 434 12.72 -23.76 24.95
C GLU A 434 12.29 -23.17 26.30
N ALA A 435 13.06 -22.25 26.88
CA ALA A 435 12.71 -21.61 28.15
C ALA A 435 11.50 -20.63 28.03
N ALA A 436 11.21 -20.16 26.82
CA ALA A 436 10.19 -19.13 26.58
C ALA A 436 8.74 -19.68 26.64
N ALA A 437 8.50 -20.95 26.31
CA ALA A 437 7.16 -21.52 26.21
C ALA A 437 6.51 -21.81 27.58
N ASN A 438 7.24 -22.44 28.51
CA ASN A 438 6.74 -22.73 29.87
C ASN A 438 6.56 -21.47 30.74
N SER A 439 7.30 -20.39 30.42
CA SER A 439 7.16 -19.12 31.11
C SER A 439 5.80 -18.45 30.87
N ALA A 440 5.19 -18.66 29.69
CA ALA A 440 3.98 -17.95 29.28
C ALA A 440 2.71 -18.42 30.02
N GLU A 441 2.55 -19.73 30.26
CA GLU A 441 1.36 -20.26 30.96
C GLU A 441 1.34 -19.86 32.44
N GLN A 442 2.49 -19.96 33.12
CA GLN A 442 2.66 -19.53 34.51
C GLN A 442 2.33 -18.04 34.68
N GLN A 443 2.70 -17.23 33.68
CA GLN A 443 2.45 -15.79 33.68
C GLN A 443 0.95 -15.47 33.61
N TRP A 444 0.16 -16.20 32.82
CA TRP A 444 -1.28 -15.96 32.70
C TRP A 444 -2.06 -16.36 33.96
N ARG A 445 -1.71 -17.49 34.60
CA ARG A 445 -2.32 -17.90 35.88
C ARG A 445 -2.10 -16.86 36.98
N THR A 446 -0.89 -16.32 37.05
CA THR A 446 -0.53 -15.27 38.03
C THR A 446 -1.34 -14.00 37.82
N ARG A 447 -1.53 -13.57 36.56
CA ARG A 447 -2.33 -12.37 36.22
C ARG A 447 -3.82 -12.55 36.54
N LEU A 448 -4.38 -13.74 36.33
CA LEU A 448 -5.78 -14.05 36.65
C LEU A 448 -6.05 -14.02 38.16
N GLN A 449 -5.13 -14.54 38.97
CA GLN A 449 -5.24 -14.50 40.44
C GLN A 449 -5.13 -13.08 41.00
N ALA A 450 -4.34 -12.22 40.34
CA ALA A 450 -4.20 -10.82 40.70
C ALA A 450 -5.45 -9.96 40.38
N LEU A 451 -6.45 -10.48 39.66
CA LEU A 451 -7.65 -9.72 39.34
C LEU A 451 -8.55 -9.51 40.58
N PRO A 452 -9.12 -8.30 40.75
CA PRO A 452 -10.12 -8.02 41.77
C PRO A 452 -11.28 -9.04 41.76
N PRO A 453 -11.77 -9.47 42.95
CA PRO A 453 -12.85 -10.44 43.04
C PRO A 453 -14.09 -10.10 42.20
N ARG A 454 -14.46 -8.80 42.15
CA ARG A 454 -15.58 -8.31 41.35
C ARG A 454 -15.42 -8.60 39.85
N LEU A 455 -14.22 -8.47 39.30
CA LEU A 455 -13.96 -8.72 37.87
C LEU A 455 -13.93 -10.22 37.55
N ARG A 456 -13.45 -11.04 38.47
CA ARG A 456 -13.52 -12.51 38.35
C ARG A 456 -14.98 -12.99 38.36
N THR A 457 -15.82 -12.41 39.20
CA THR A 457 -17.26 -12.69 39.24
C THR A 457 -17.96 -12.26 37.95
N LEU A 458 -17.69 -11.05 37.46
CA LEU A 458 -18.28 -10.53 36.22
C LEU A 458 -17.85 -11.32 34.96
N GLY A 459 -16.65 -11.91 34.98
CA GLY A 459 -16.14 -12.82 33.95
C GLY A 459 -16.70 -14.25 34.02
N GLY A 460 -17.68 -14.52 34.89
CA GLY A 460 -18.29 -15.85 35.04
C GLY A 460 -17.37 -16.91 35.65
N MET A 461 -16.27 -16.50 36.30
CA MET A 461 -15.28 -17.40 36.89
C MET A 461 -15.56 -17.78 38.35
N CYS A 462 -16.64 -17.27 38.94
CA CYS A 462 -17.11 -17.67 40.26
C CYS A 462 -18.31 -18.60 40.09
N GLY A 463 -18.07 -19.91 40.15
CA GLY A 463 -19.14 -20.91 40.18
C GLY A 463 -20.03 -20.71 41.40
N LEU A 464 -21.34 -20.90 41.22
CA LEU A 464 -22.34 -20.93 42.29
C LEU A 464 -21.96 -21.99 43.33
N GLY A 465 -21.33 -21.55 44.43
CA GLY A 465 -21.04 -22.35 45.62
C GLY A 465 -19.56 -22.69 45.82
N GLY A 466 -18.89 -21.95 46.72
CA GLY A 466 -17.78 -22.44 47.54
C GLY A 466 -16.45 -22.78 46.85
N SER A 467 -15.45 -21.93 47.11
CA SER A 467 -14.02 -22.03 46.74
C SER A 467 -13.62 -21.58 45.32
N ALA A 468 -12.56 -20.79 45.24
CA ALA A 468 -12.00 -20.23 44.02
C ALA A 468 -11.37 -21.36 43.17
N GLY A 469 -12.16 -21.94 42.28
CA GLY A 469 -11.78 -23.07 41.43
C GLY A 469 -10.79 -22.71 40.31
N GLU A 470 -9.89 -23.65 40.02
CA GLU A 470 -8.93 -23.63 38.90
C GLU A 470 -9.58 -23.26 37.57
N VAL A 471 -8.90 -22.40 36.80
CA VAL A 471 -9.28 -22.08 35.41
C VAL A 471 -8.77 -23.21 34.51
N ASP A 472 -9.70 -23.99 33.96
CA ASP A 472 -9.40 -25.00 32.95
C ASP A 472 -9.23 -24.33 31.58
N PHE A 473 -7.98 -24.13 31.15
CA PHE A 473 -7.64 -23.55 29.84
C PHE A 473 -8.00 -24.44 28.65
N SER A 474 -8.46 -25.68 28.87
CA SER A 474 -8.92 -26.57 27.80
C SER A 474 -10.36 -26.30 27.35
N ARG A 475 -11.08 -25.36 28.00
CA ARG A 475 -12.49 -25.02 27.68
C ARG A 475 -12.72 -23.52 27.46
N PRO A 476 -13.68 -23.13 26.60
CA PRO A 476 -14.03 -21.72 26.39
C PRO A 476 -14.78 -21.14 27.62
N PRO A 477 -14.61 -19.84 27.93
CA PRO A 477 -15.24 -19.21 29.08
C PRO A 477 -16.76 -18.99 28.87
N PRO A 478 -17.54 -18.89 29.96
CA PRO A 478 -18.98 -18.61 29.90
C PRO A 478 -19.30 -17.16 29.45
N PRO A 479 -20.55 -16.86 29.03
CA PRO A 479 -20.98 -15.51 28.67
C PRO A 479 -20.89 -14.51 29.85
N LEU A 480 -20.56 -13.25 29.55
CA LEU A 480 -20.45 -12.18 30.55
C LEU A 480 -21.83 -11.78 31.10
N ALA A 481 -21.89 -11.44 32.39
CA ALA A 481 -23.14 -11.12 33.10
C ALA A 481 -23.62 -9.66 32.92
N PHE A 482 -23.04 -8.89 31.99
CA PHE A 482 -23.34 -7.48 31.76
C PHE A 482 -23.18 -7.13 30.27
N ALA A 483 -23.86 -6.07 29.80
CA ALA A 483 -23.64 -5.56 28.45
C ALA A 483 -22.38 -4.69 28.41
N LEU A 484 -21.52 -4.89 27.41
CA LEU A 484 -20.30 -4.09 27.26
C LEU A 484 -20.58 -2.58 27.17
N SER A 485 -21.80 -2.20 26.74
CA SER A 485 -22.28 -0.83 26.68
C SER A 485 -22.51 -0.17 28.03
N ASP A 486 -22.49 -0.91 29.14
CA ASP A 486 -22.75 -0.36 30.48
C ASP A 486 -21.47 -0.06 31.25
N LEU A 487 -20.32 -0.44 30.69
CA LEU A 487 -19.03 -0.21 31.33
C LEU A 487 -18.50 1.18 30.97
N PRO A 488 -18.00 1.96 31.95
CA PRO A 488 -17.30 3.20 31.66
C PRO A 488 -16.07 2.92 30.79
N VAL A 489 -15.97 3.61 29.66
CA VAL A 489 -14.91 3.43 28.66
C VAL A 489 -13.94 4.61 28.66
N LEU A 490 -14.45 5.83 28.89
CA LEU A 490 -13.65 7.05 28.72
C LEU A 490 -12.46 7.13 29.68
N THR A 491 -12.63 6.66 30.92
CA THR A 491 -11.58 6.70 31.97
C THR A 491 -10.29 5.98 31.59
N LYS A 492 -10.32 5.06 30.62
CA LYS A 492 -9.16 4.25 30.20
C LYS A 492 -8.61 4.64 28.84
N LEU A 493 -9.26 5.56 28.15
CA LEU A 493 -8.85 5.99 26.82
C LEU A 493 -8.23 7.38 26.89
N PRO A 494 -7.14 7.63 26.15
CA PRO A 494 -6.57 8.96 26.11
C PRO A 494 -7.56 9.94 25.45
N PRO A 495 -7.68 11.17 25.97
CA PRO A 495 -8.44 12.22 25.29
C PRO A 495 -7.74 12.60 23.99
N LEU A 496 -8.53 12.92 22.95
CA LEU A 496 -7.99 13.45 21.70
C LEU A 496 -7.94 14.97 21.78
N LEU A 497 -6.74 15.51 21.56
CA LEU A 497 -6.53 16.95 21.54
C LEU A 497 -6.87 17.50 20.15
N PRO A 498 -7.68 18.57 20.05
CA PRO A 498 -8.00 19.20 18.78
C PRO A 498 -6.74 19.85 18.18
N ILE A 499 -6.68 19.91 16.85
CA ILE A 499 -5.69 20.75 16.15
C ILE A 499 -6.07 22.21 16.39
N THR A 500 -5.11 23.01 16.86
CA THR A 500 -5.38 24.36 17.40
C THR A 500 -5.02 25.49 16.44
N SER A 501 -4.17 25.24 15.44
CA SER A 501 -3.73 26.25 14.49
C SER A 501 -3.69 25.72 13.05
N VAL A 502 -3.72 26.64 12.08
CA VAL A 502 -3.58 26.32 10.66
C VAL A 502 -2.20 25.71 10.35
N ASP A 503 -1.15 26.12 11.06
CA ASP A 503 0.20 25.56 10.88
C ASP A 503 0.25 24.08 11.26
N GLU A 504 -0.27 23.73 12.44
CA GLU A 504 -0.38 22.33 12.89
C GLU A 504 -1.26 21.52 11.92
N LEU A 505 -2.31 22.14 11.36
CA LEU A 505 -3.18 21.48 10.39
C LEU A 505 -2.47 21.21 9.05
N ILE A 506 -1.65 22.15 8.55
CA ILE A 506 -0.85 21.98 7.33
C ILE A 506 0.11 20.81 7.51
N ASP A 507 0.81 20.74 8.65
CA ASP A 507 1.75 19.65 8.94
C ASP A 507 1.04 18.29 9.03
N GLY A 508 -0.10 18.24 9.72
CA GLY A 508 -0.92 17.03 9.81
C GLY A 508 -1.44 16.56 8.45
N VAL A 509 -1.90 17.48 7.59
CA VAL A 509 -2.31 17.14 6.22
C VAL A 509 -1.13 16.69 5.38
N ALA A 510 0.04 17.32 5.51
CA ALA A 510 1.25 16.90 4.80
C ALA A 510 1.67 15.46 5.14
N HIS A 511 1.60 15.10 6.43
CA HIS A 511 1.84 13.72 6.87
C HIS A 511 0.77 12.76 6.33
N ALA A 512 -0.52 13.07 6.53
CA ALA A 512 -1.64 12.26 6.09
C ALA A 512 -1.65 12.00 4.57
N ILE A 513 -1.12 12.94 3.78
CA ILE A 513 -0.93 12.75 2.34
C ILE A 513 -0.05 11.53 2.07
N GLU A 514 1.04 11.32 2.81
CA GLU A 514 1.97 10.21 2.60
C GLU A 514 1.60 8.94 3.38
N ALA A 515 1.18 9.10 4.64
CA ALA A 515 0.84 8.00 5.56
C ALA A 515 -0.26 8.42 6.54
N ILE A 516 -1.19 7.51 6.82
CA ILE A 516 -2.17 7.68 7.90
C ILE A 516 -1.82 6.66 8.98
N ASP A 517 -1.44 7.13 10.15
CA ASP A 517 -0.98 6.25 11.24
C ASP A 517 -2.17 5.68 12.03
N SER A 518 -3.27 6.42 12.12
CA SER A 518 -4.44 6.02 12.87
C SER A 518 -5.73 6.66 12.37
N VAL A 519 -6.88 6.07 12.75
CA VAL A 519 -8.19 6.67 12.51
C VAL A 519 -8.40 7.93 13.36
N ASP A 520 -7.79 8.00 14.54
CA ASP A 520 -7.89 9.15 15.44
C ASP A 520 -7.22 10.39 14.81
N GLU A 521 -6.10 10.21 14.12
CA GLU A 521 -5.45 11.25 13.31
C GLU A 521 -6.41 11.79 12.23
N VAL A 522 -7.06 10.90 11.48
CA VAL A 522 -8.04 11.30 10.46
C VAL A 522 -9.16 12.13 11.05
N GLU A 523 -9.72 11.74 12.19
CA GLU A 523 -10.80 12.50 12.82
C GLU A 523 -10.30 13.85 13.37
N ARG A 524 -9.07 13.93 13.88
CA ARG A 524 -8.44 15.21 14.27
C ARG A 524 -8.27 16.14 13.07
N LEU A 525 -7.89 15.62 11.90
CA LEU A 525 -7.78 16.40 10.66
C LEU A 525 -9.14 16.88 10.16
N VAL A 526 -10.16 16.01 10.16
CA VAL A 526 -11.53 16.38 9.76
C VAL A 526 -12.07 17.49 10.67
N ASP A 527 -11.86 17.38 11.98
CA ASP A 527 -12.23 18.41 12.95
C ASP A 527 -11.46 19.72 12.74
N GLY A 528 -10.14 19.63 12.58
CA GLY A 528 -9.26 20.78 12.33
C GLY A 528 -9.67 21.53 11.06
N ILE A 529 -9.85 20.82 9.95
CA ILE A 529 -10.32 21.42 8.68
C ILE A 529 -11.68 22.08 8.86
N ALA A 530 -12.62 21.46 9.57
CA ALA A 530 -13.97 21.98 9.69
C ALA A 530 -14.04 23.24 10.56
N ARG A 531 -13.30 23.30 11.68
CA ARG A 531 -13.27 24.46 12.56
C ARG A 531 -12.39 25.60 12.04
N LEU A 532 -11.27 25.28 11.40
CA LEU A 532 -10.29 26.24 10.89
C LEU A 532 -10.48 26.53 9.39
N PHE A 533 -11.64 26.17 8.82
CA PHE A 533 -11.88 26.24 7.37
C PHE A 533 -11.70 27.64 6.79
N ASP A 534 -12.15 28.64 7.56
CA ASP A 534 -12.14 30.06 7.18
C ASP A 534 -10.82 30.76 7.54
N ASP A 535 -9.95 30.12 8.32
CA ASP A 535 -8.66 30.68 8.74
C ASP A 535 -7.61 30.49 7.62
N ARG A 536 -7.44 31.53 6.82
CA ARG A 536 -6.59 31.51 5.61
C ARG A 536 -5.63 32.70 5.60
N PRO A 537 -4.40 32.53 6.09
CA PRO A 537 -3.39 33.58 6.04
C PRO A 537 -3.02 33.93 4.58
N ALA A 538 -2.51 35.14 4.36
CA ALA A 538 -2.22 35.66 3.01
C ALA A 538 -1.23 34.79 2.20
N ASP A 539 -0.34 34.06 2.88
CA ASP A 539 0.66 33.16 2.32
C ASP A 539 0.21 31.69 2.26
N PHE A 540 -1.04 31.38 2.63
CA PHE A 540 -1.56 30.00 2.69
C PHE A 540 -1.36 29.22 1.38
N ALA A 541 -1.62 29.85 0.24
CA ALA A 541 -1.42 29.21 -1.07
C ALA A 541 0.06 28.88 -1.34
N ALA A 542 1.00 29.76 -0.95
CA ALA A 542 2.42 29.53 -1.11
C ALA A 542 2.92 28.36 -0.25
N ARG A 543 2.39 28.22 0.97
CA ARG A 543 2.69 27.14 1.92
C ARG A 543 2.15 25.79 1.48
N THR A 544 1.00 25.76 0.79
CA THR A 544 0.26 24.51 0.51
C THR A 544 0.33 24.03 -0.95
N GLN A 545 0.86 24.82 -1.89
CA GLN A 545 0.94 24.45 -3.31
C GLN A 545 1.62 23.09 -3.57
N ALA A 546 2.64 22.74 -2.78
CA ALA A 546 3.34 21.47 -2.90
C ALA A 546 2.44 20.28 -2.51
N LEU A 547 1.60 20.45 -1.49
CA LEU A 547 0.64 19.45 -1.02
C LEU A 547 -0.45 19.21 -2.07
N VAL A 548 -0.99 20.28 -2.66
CA VAL A 548 -1.96 20.18 -3.76
C VAL A 548 -1.36 19.42 -4.94
N LYS A 549 -0.15 19.80 -5.37
CA LYS A 549 0.57 19.09 -6.44
C LYS A 549 0.76 17.62 -6.11
N ARG A 550 1.16 17.29 -4.88
CA ARG A 550 1.37 15.92 -4.42
C ARG A 550 0.10 15.08 -4.49
N MET A 551 -1.04 15.63 -4.04
CA MET A 551 -2.36 14.97 -4.09
C MET A 551 -2.88 14.71 -5.51
N TYR A 552 -2.41 15.45 -6.51
CA TYR A 552 -2.73 15.22 -7.93
C TYR A 552 -1.72 14.32 -8.65
N THR A 553 -0.48 14.26 -8.17
CA THR A 553 0.58 13.44 -8.78
C THR A 553 0.43 11.96 -8.42
N GLY A 554 -0.21 11.65 -7.29
CA GLY A 554 -0.41 10.26 -6.82
C GLY A 554 0.86 9.65 -6.22
N ALA A 555 0.74 8.44 -5.69
CA ALA A 555 1.81 7.74 -4.98
C ALA A 555 2.45 6.59 -5.76
N LEU A 556 3.69 6.25 -5.35
CA LEU A 556 4.33 4.97 -5.63
C LEU A 556 3.70 3.88 -4.73
N ALA A 557 3.96 2.61 -5.05
CA ALA A 557 3.30 1.43 -4.45
C ALA A 557 3.45 1.28 -2.91
N ASP A 558 4.25 2.12 -2.24
CA ASP A 558 4.58 2.10 -0.82
C ASP A 558 3.87 3.16 0.03
N ALA A 559 3.23 4.17 -0.57
CA ALA A 559 2.47 5.15 0.20
C ALA A 559 1.31 4.47 0.93
N ARG A 560 0.93 5.00 2.11
CA ARG A 560 -0.18 4.46 2.92
C ARG A 560 -1.23 5.53 3.28
N GLY A 561 -1.07 6.75 2.74
CA GLY A 561 -1.91 7.91 3.02
C GLY A 561 -2.94 8.25 1.94
N LEU A 562 -3.30 9.54 1.83
CA LEU A 562 -4.38 10.04 0.97
C LEU A 562 -4.10 9.95 -0.54
N VAL A 563 -2.86 9.68 -0.93
CA VAL A 563 -2.42 9.51 -2.32
C VAL A 563 -2.70 8.11 -2.89
N LEU A 564 -3.05 7.12 -2.05
CA LEU A 564 -3.38 5.76 -2.50
C LEU A 564 -4.80 5.63 -3.07
N PRO A 565 -5.00 4.76 -4.06
CA PRO A 565 -6.32 4.27 -4.48
C PRO A 565 -6.97 3.41 -3.38
N GLY A 566 -7.77 4.01 -2.50
CA GLY A 566 -8.48 3.30 -1.42
C GLY A 566 -8.81 4.12 -0.18
N ALA A 567 -8.17 5.27 0.02
CA ALA A 567 -8.55 6.22 1.05
C ALA A 567 -10.02 6.68 0.87
N PRO A 568 -10.77 7.01 1.95
CA PRO A 568 -12.14 7.51 1.82
C PRO A 568 -12.15 8.75 0.92
N ASN A 569 -12.83 8.67 -0.23
CA ASN A 569 -12.83 9.75 -1.22
C ASN A 569 -13.29 11.09 -0.64
N GLY A 570 -14.27 11.06 0.26
CA GLY A 570 -14.74 12.25 0.97
C GLY A 570 -13.65 12.93 1.80
N LEU A 571 -12.64 12.21 2.30
CA LEU A 571 -11.53 12.79 3.04
C LEU A 571 -10.58 13.51 2.08
N ARG A 572 -10.27 12.89 0.94
CA ARG A 572 -9.50 13.53 -0.14
C ARG A 572 -10.20 14.80 -0.64
N ASP A 573 -11.50 14.71 -0.88
CA ASP A 573 -12.32 15.83 -1.36
C ASP A 573 -12.38 16.97 -0.32
N LEU A 574 -12.52 16.65 0.97
CA LEU A 574 -12.48 17.61 2.06
C LEU A 574 -11.14 18.35 2.12
N VAL A 575 -10.03 17.60 2.10
CA VAL A 575 -8.67 18.18 2.13
C VAL A 575 -8.44 19.08 0.93
N LEU A 576 -8.74 18.65 -0.30
CA LEU A 576 -8.55 19.50 -1.47
C LEU A 576 -9.48 20.71 -1.50
N THR A 577 -10.71 20.57 -0.98
CA THR A 577 -11.62 21.72 -0.85
C THR A 577 -11.05 22.77 0.08
N TRP A 578 -10.48 22.34 1.21
CA TRP A 578 -9.78 23.23 2.13
C TRP A 578 -8.55 23.87 1.48
N LEU A 579 -7.64 23.07 0.92
CA LEU A 579 -6.40 23.57 0.30
C LEU A 579 -6.66 24.55 -0.88
N GLU A 580 -7.61 24.22 -1.76
CA GLU A 580 -7.84 25.01 -2.99
C GLU A 580 -8.91 26.10 -2.83
N GLY A 581 -9.69 26.11 -1.74
CA GLY A 581 -10.74 27.11 -1.51
C GLY A 581 -11.91 27.06 -2.47
N ARG A 582 -12.12 25.91 -3.12
CA ARG A 582 -13.25 25.65 -4.01
C ARG A 582 -13.72 24.23 -3.81
N LEU A 583 -15.02 24.00 -3.84
CA LEU A 583 -15.58 22.65 -3.72
C LEU A 583 -14.91 21.67 -4.69
N GLN A 584 -14.29 20.64 -4.12
CA GLN A 584 -13.72 19.53 -4.87
C GLN A 584 -14.63 18.32 -4.81
N HIS A 585 -14.66 17.61 -5.92
CA HIS A 585 -15.43 16.38 -6.03
C HIS A 585 -14.71 15.40 -6.93
N THR A 586 -14.11 14.38 -6.31
CA THR A 586 -13.50 13.28 -7.04
C THR A 586 -14.61 12.41 -7.64
N HIS A 587 -14.83 12.55 -8.95
CA HIS A 587 -15.77 11.71 -9.69
C HIS A 587 -15.15 10.34 -9.94
N TYR A 588 -15.51 9.36 -9.10
CA TYR A 588 -15.34 7.96 -9.45
C TYR A 588 -16.62 7.40 -10.08
N PRO A 589 -16.49 6.56 -11.12
CA PRO A 589 -17.63 5.84 -11.65
C PRO A 589 -18.31 4.98 -10.58
N PHE A 590 -19.62 4.79 -10.67
CA PHE A 590 -20.48 4.20 -9.63
C PHE A 590 -19.97 2.86 -9.04
N TRP A 591 -19.30 2.04 -9.83
CA TRP A 591 -18.79 0.73 -9.39
C TRP A 591 -17.50 0.78 -8.56
N ARG A 592 -16.78 1.91 -8.59
CA ARG A 592 -15.69 2.23 -7.66
C ARG A 592 -16.20 3.00 -6.44
N GLN A 593 -17.51 3.27 -6.34
CA GLN A 593 -18.06 3.84 -5.12
C GLN A 593 -17.90 2.85 -3.97
N VAL A 594 -17.44 3.41 -2.86
CA VAL A 594 -17.19 2.73 -1.60
C VAL A 594 -18.45 1.98 -1.15
N ARG A 595 -18.29 0.70 -0.77
CA ARG A 595 -19.38 -0.17 -0.30
C ARG A 595 -19.30 -0.36 1.22
N GLY A 596 -20.41 -0.83 1.80
CA GLY A 596 -20.46 -1.14 3.24
C GLY A 596 -20.38 0.11 4.13
N PRO A 597 -19.91 -0.02 5.38
CA PRO A 597 -19.84 1.07 6.35
C PRO A 597 -19.07 2.30 5.85
N MET A 598 -18.06 2.10 5.01
CA MET A 598 -17.25 3.18 4.45
C MET A 598 -18.05 4.12 3.53
N ARG A 599 -19.19 3.69 2.96
CA ARG A 599 -20.11 4.56 2.20
C ARG A 599 -20.76 5.61 3.11
N PHE A 600 -21.02 5.26 4.36
CA PHE A 600 -21.60 6.18 5.34
C PHE A 600 -20.58 7.25 5.74
N VAL A 601 -19.33 6.85 6.01
CA VAL A 601 -18.22 7.77 6.29
C VAL A 601 -18.02 8.75 5.11
N ASP A 602 -18.00 8.24 3.88
CA ASP A 602 -17.87 9.05 2.67
C ASP A 602 -19.04 10.03 2.49
N ARG A 603 -20.27 9.60 2.80
CA ARG A 603 -21.46 10.47 2.79
C ARG A 603 -21.32 11.60 3.82
N ARG A 604 -20.90 11.30 5.05
CA ARG A 604 -20.67 12.30 6.10
C ARG A 604 -19.64 13.33 5.66
N LEU A 605 -18.49 12.89 5.17
CA LEU A 605 -17.41 13.79 4.74
C LEU A 605 -17.86 14.68 3.58
N ARG A 606 -18.63 14.17 2.62
CA ARG A 606 -19.20 14.98 1.53
C ARG A 606 -20.25 15.98 2.02
N GLU A 607 -21.09 15.59 2.97
CA GLU A 607 -22.08 16.49 3.58
C GLU A 607 -21.38 17.65 4.29
N LEU A 608 -20.36 17.36 5.10
CA LEU A 608 -19.52 18.35 5.75
C LEU A 608 -18.80 19.26 4.74
N THR A 609 -18.15 18.68 3.73
CA THR A 609 -17.43 19.45 2.70
C THR A 609 -18.35 20.45 1.98
N ARG A 610 -19.57 20.03 1.61
CA ARG A 610 -20.56 20.92 0.98
C ARG A 610 -21.07 22.01 1.92
N HIS A 611 -21.15 21.71 3.22
CA HIS A 611 -21.51 22.71 4.22
C HIS A 611 -20.41 23.76 4.31
N LEU A 612 -19.15 23.34 4.48
CA LEU A 612 -18.00 24.24 4.64
C LEU A 612 -17.86 25.19 3.43
N ASP A 613 -17.99 24.68 2.21
CA ASP A 613 -17.95 25.49 0.99
C ASP A 613 -19.05 26.56 0.92
N ARG A 614 -20.24 26.30 1.48
CA ARG A 614 -21.40 27.21 1.38
C ARG A 614 -21.59 28.13 2.58
N HIS A 615 -21.19 27.67 3.76
CA HIS A 615 -21.58 28.26 5.04
C HIS A 615 -20.40 28.50 5.99
N GLY A 616 -19.17 28.24 5.52
CA GLY A 616 -17.95 28.42 6.29
C GLY A 616 -17.80 27.40 7.41
N ALA A 617 -16.90 27.72 8.34
CA ALA A 617 -16.50 26.87 9.44
C ALA A 617 -17.68 26.32 10.25
N LEU A 618 -17.52 25.09 10.74
CA LEU A 618 -18.51 24.37 11.53
C LEU A 618 -17.79 23.38 12.45
N GLN A 619 -18.18 23.32 13.73
CA GLN A 619 -17.73 22.27 14.62
C GLN A 619 -18.48 20.97 14.33
N PRO A 620 -17.83 19.86 13.91
CA PRO A 620 -18.54 18.60 13.68
C PRO A 620 -19.03 17.98 15.00
N LEU A 621 -20.24 17.44 14.99
CA LEU A 621 -20.84 16.73 16.12
C LEU A 621 -20.13 15.41 16.38
N ALA A 622 -19.74 14.70 15.31
CA ALA A 622 -19.12 13.38 15.43
C ALA A 622 -17.61 13.42 15.71
N THR A 623 -16.98 14.59 15.93
CA THR A 623 -15.58 14.68 16.35
C THR A 623 -15.38 13.91 17.66
N PRO A 624 -14.55 12.85 17.70
CA PRO A 624 -14.32 12.11 18.94
C PRO A 624 -13.68 12.97 20.01
N THR A 625 -14.05 12.76 21.28
CA THR A 625 -13.36 13.37 22.41
C THR A 625 -12.25 12.48 22.97
N HIS A 626 -12.31 11.18 22.70
CA HIS A 626 -11.33 10.17 23.14
C HIS A 626 -10.97 9.24 21.97
N ALA A 627 -9.83 8.57 22.12
CA ALA A 627 -9.31 7.62 21.12
C ALA A 627 -10.35 6.52 20.76
N HIS A 628 -10.17 5.91 19.60
CA HIS A 628 -11.07 4.91 19.03
C HIS A 628 -12.48 5.42 18.70
N GLY A 629 -12.65 6.73 18.61
CA GLY A 629 -13.87 7.35 18.11
C GLY A 629 -14.94 7.66 19.16
N TRP A 630 -14.66 7.54 20.46
CA TRP A 630 -15.67 7.79 21.50
C TRP A 630 -15.95 9.28 21.72
N ILE A 631 -17.21 9.60 22.02
CA ILE A 631 -17.68 10.95 22.34
C ILE A 631 -18.24 10.97 23.76
N ALA A 632 -17.76 11.91 24.56
CA ALA A 632 -18.31 12.22 25.86
C ALA A 632 -19.72 12.82 25.71
N PRO A 633 -20.75 12.25 26.33
CA PRO A 633 -22.14 12.69 26.17
C PRO A 633 -22.37 14.18 26.43
N CYS A 634 -21.78 14.75 27.48
CA CYS A 634 -21.96 16.17 27.79
C CYS A 634 -21.38 17.08 26.68
N VAL A 635 -20.25 16.68 26.08
CA VAL A 635 -19.63 17.42 24.96
C VAL A 635 -20.49 17.33 23.70
N LEU A 636 -21.17 16.21 23.43
CA LEU A 636 -22.10 16.14 22.31
C LEU A 636 -23.27 17.12 22.50
N VAL A 637 -23.85 17.17 23.70
CA VAL A 637 -24.95 18.08 24.04
C VAL A 637 -24.51 19.53 23.92
N GLU A 638 -23.31 19.87 24.42
CA GLU A 638 -22.73 21.21 24.28
C GLU A 638 -22.62 21.65 22.80
N ARG A 639 -22.10 20.77 21.93
CA ARG A 639 -21.99 21.06 20.50
C ARG A 639 -23.37 21.28 19.86
N LEU A 640 -24.37 20.47 20.24
CA LEU A 640 -25.74 20.60 19.75
C LEU A 640 -26.39 21.92 20.21
N THR A 641 -26.15 22.35 21.45
CA THR A 641 -26.57 23.66 21.93
C THR A 641 -25.92 24.77 21.11
N GLY A 642 -24.62 24.65 20.78
CA GLY A 642 -23.93 25.58 19.89
C GLY A 642 -24.57 25.69 18.50
N TYR A 643 -25.08 24.59 17.94
CA TYR A 643 -25.83 24.61 16.68
C TYR A 643 -27.15 25.37 16.80
N GLU A 644 -27.94 25.12 17.85
CA GLU A 644 -29.21 25.84 18.07
C GLU A 644 -28.98 27.35 18.26
N LEU A 645 -27.99 27.74 19.05
CA LEU A 645 -27.62 29.15 19.26
C LEU A 645 -27.18 29.83 17.95
N ALA A 646 -26.47 29.12 17.09
CA ALA A 646 -26.07 29.62 15.77
C ALA A 646 -27.19 29.56 14.72
N GLY A 647 -28.40 29.09 15.08
CA GLY A 647 -29.51 28.89 14.15
C GLY A 647 -29.22 27.84 13.07
N ARG A 648 -28.27 26.92 13.32
CA ARG A 648 -27.83 25.88 12.38
C ARG A 648 -28.52 24.55 12.71
N ARG A 649 -28.90 23.81 11.67
CA ARG A 649 -29.37 22.42 11.83
C ARG A 649 -28.20 21.44 11.81
N PRO A 650 -28.18 20.40 12.66
CA PRO A 650 -27.23 19.30 12.56
C PRO A 650 -27.17 18.69 11.16
N LEU A 651 -25.96 18.41 10.68
CA LEU A 651 -25.76 17.62 9.47
C LEU A 651 -26.22 16.18 9.74
N ALA A 652 -27.03 15.62 8.86
CA ALA A 652 -27.77 14.39 9.14
C ALA A 652 -26.84 13.19 9.36
N SER A 653 -25.83 13.01 8.51
CA SER A 653 -24.89 11.88 8.62
C SER A 653 -23.90 12.09 9.76
N ASP A 654 -23.59 13.34 10.10
CA ASP A 654 -22.70 13.69 11.21
C ASP A 654 -23.39 13.43 12.56
N LEU A 655 -24.65 13.85 12.73
CA LEU A 655 -25.44 13.54 13.93
C LEU A 655 -25.61 12.03 14.14
N LEU A 656 -25.91 11.29 13.08
CA LEU A 656 -26.00 9.82 13.14
C LEU A 656 -24.70 9.19 13.66
N GLN A 657 -23.56 9.63 13.13
CA GLN A 657 -22.27 9.10 13.57
C GLN A 657 -21.93 9.51 15.00
N ALA A 658 -22.36 10.70 15.43
CA ALA A 658 -22.15 11.17 16.79
C ALA A 658 -22.90 10.31 17.82
N LEU A 659 -24.15 9.92 17.53
CA LEU A 659 -24.92 9.03 18.39
C LEU A 659 -24.32 7.62 18.47
N LEU A 660 -23.86 7.07 17.34
CA LEU A 660 -23.18 5.77 17.30
C LEU A 660 -21.83 5.76 18.07
N ARG A 661 -21.28 6.94 18.37
CA ARG A 661 -20.02 7.13 19.09
C ARG A 661 -20.22 7.49 20.57
N LEU A 662 -21.47 7.56 21.02
CA LEU A 662 -21.83 8.06 22.33
C LEU A 662 -21.34 7.11 23.43
N ALA A 663 -20.41 7.57 24.26
CA ALA A 663 -19.91 6.79 25.37
C ALA A 663 -20.99 6.56 26.45
N PRO A 664 -20.86 5.50 27.25
CA PRO A 664 -21.79 5.26 28.35
C PRO A 664 -21.54 6.17 29.56
N ASP A 665 -20.31 6.66 29.73
CA ASP A 665 -19.92 7.57 30.81
C ASP A 665 -20.76 8.86 30.78
N GLY A 666 -21.35 9.26 31.91
CA GLY A 666 -21.97 10.59 32.05
C GLY A 666 -23.29 10.83 31.30
N ARG A 667 -23.94 9.78 30.77
CA ARG A 667 -25.21 9.92 30.02
C ARG A 667 -26.34 10.57 30.81
N GLY A 668 -26.47 10.28 32.11
CA GLY A 668 -27.51 10.88 32.95
C GLY A 668 -27.37 12.40 33.13
N GLU A 669 -26.13 12.89 33.28
CA GLU A 669 -25.84 14.33 33.33
C GLU A 669 -26.13 14.99 31.99
N ALA A 670 -25.65 14.38 30.90
CA ALA A 670 -25.93 14.86 29.55
C ALA A 670 -27.43 14.86 29.21
N LEU A 671 -28.20 13.88 29.69
CA LEU A 671 -29.66 13.84 29.52
C LEU A 671 -30.34 15.05 30.16
N ALA A 672 -29.90 15.45 31.36
CA ALA A 672 -30.42 16.63 32.03
C ALA A 672 -30.15 17.90 31.21
N LEU A 673 -28.93 18.06 30.69
CA LEU A 673 -28.56 19.17 29.81
C LEU A 673 -29.34 19.16 28.48
N ALA A 674 -29.58 17.97 27.91
CA ALA A 674 -30.31 17.80 26.66
C ALA A 674 -31.83 18.12 26.77
N GLY A 675 -32.33 18.36 27.99
CA GLY A 675 -33.70 18.82 28.23
C GLY A 675 -34.01 20.18 27.61
N GLU A 676 -33.00 21.03 27.42
CA GLU A 676 -33.16 22.38 26.86
C GLU A 676 -33.25 22.40 25.33
N LEU A 677 -32.78 21.34 24.66
CA LEU A 677 -32.75 21.22 23.20
C LEU A 677 -34.15 21.13 22.60
N ARG A 678 -34.42 21.93 21.56
CA ARG A 678 -35.76 22.10 20.97
C ARG A 678 -35.88 21.62 19.53
N GLY A 679 -34.77 21.24 18.89
CA GLY A 679 -34.76 20.71 17.53
C GLY A 679 -35.66 19.48 17.35
N ASP A 680 -36.12 19.28 16.12
CA ASP A 680 -36.91 18.09 15.72
C ASP A 680 -36.13 16.76 15.85
N TRP A 681 -34.81 16.83 16.02
CA TRP A 681 -33.90 15.73 16.30
C TRP A 681 -33.63 15.51 17.80
N ALA A 682 -34.01 16.44 18.67
CA ALA A 682 -33.71 16.41 20.10
C ALA A 682 -34.34 15.21 20.86
N PRO A 683 -35.56 14.74 20.54
CA PRO A 683 -36.12 13.55 21.18
C PRO A 683 -35.24 12.30 21.01
N ALA A 684 -34.70 12.06 19.81
CA ALA A 684 -33.81 10.93 19.55
C ALA A 684 -32.48 11.06 20.32
N VAL A 685 -31.94 12.27 20.47
CA VAL A 685 -30.74 12.50 21.29
C VAL A 685 -31.00 12.17 22.76
N ARG A 686 -32.14 12.61 23.32
CA ARG A 686 -32.54 12.27 24.69
C ARG A 686 -32.74 10.77 24.88
N TRP A 687 -33.33 10.09 23.90
CA TRP A 687 -33.44 8.63 23.91
C TRP A 687 -32.07 7.94 23.95
N ALA A 688 -31.12 8.34 23.10
CA ALA A 688 -29.76 7.78 23.08
C ALA A 688 -29.01 7.96 24.43
N LEU A 689 -29.34 9.02 25.16
CA LEU A 689 -28.80 9.33 26.49
C LEU A 689 -29.49 8.56 27.63
N GLY A 690 -30.48 7.70 27.34
CA GLY A 690 -31.21 6.88 28.31
C GLY A 690 -32.55 7.47 28.76
N GLY A 691 -33.11 8.43 28.02
CA GLY A 691 -34.48 8.91 28.23
C GLY A 691 -35.53 7.83 27.96
N ALA A 692 -36.71 7.96 28.56
CA ALA A 692 -37.77 6.93 28.46
C ALA A 692 -38.65 7.04 27.19
N ASP A 693 -38.56 8.15 26.45
CA ASP A 693 -39.43 8.44 25.31
C ASP A 693 -38.84 7.88 24.01
N GLY A 694 -39.35 6.74 23.57
CA GLY A 694 -38.93 6.07 22.34
C GLY A 694 -39.60 6.59 21.06
N ALA A 695 -39.23 6.00 19.92
CA ALA A 695 -39.73 6.42 18.60
C ALA A 695 -41.24 6.19 18.41
N HIS A 696 -41.93 7.11 17.75
CA HIS A 696 -43.34 7.01 17.37
C HIS A 696 -43.55 6.88 15.85
N ALA A 697 -44.77 6.52 15.43
CA ALA A 697 -45.11 6.33 14.02
C ALA A 697 -44.91 7.61 13.16
N GLN A 698 -45.01 8.79 13.78
CA GLN A 698 -44.82 10.09 13.13
C GLN A 698 -43.34 10.37 12.80
N ASP A 699 -42.41 9.69 13.47
CA ASP A 699 -40.96 9.85 13.31
C ASP A 699 -40.37 9.05 12.15
N ARG A 700 -41.22 8.46 11.30
CA ARG A 700 -40.82 7.63 10.15
C ARG A 700 -39.89 8.36 9.17
N LYS A 701 -39.92 9.70 9.13
CA LYS A 701 -39.00 10.49 8.30
C LYS A 701 -37.57 10.54 8.87
N GLN A 702 -37.40 10.23 10.16
CA GLN A 702 -36.14 10.22 10.89
C GLN A 702 -35.72 8.81 11.34
N THR A 703 -36.21 7.75 10.68
CA THR A 703 -35.93 6.35 11.08
C THR A 703 -34.44 6.05 11.28
N ALA A 704 -33.56 6.58 10.43
CA ALA A 704 -32.12 6.36 10.61
C ALA A 704 -31.60 6.94 11.93
N LEU A 705 -32.13 8.09 12.35
CA LEU A 705 -31.73 8.77 13.59
C LEU A 705 -32.14 7.96 14.81
N TRP A 706 -33.37 7.48 14.82
CA TRP A 706 -33.91 6.60 15.87
C TRP A 706 -33.31 5.19 15.91
N ILE A 707 -32.61 4.75 14.85
CA ILE A 707 -31.84 3.50 14.87
C ILE A 707 -30.43 3.73 15.43
N ALA A 708 -29.88 4.93 15.25
CA ALA A 708 -28.58 5.29 15.79
C ALA A 708 -28.65 5.66 17.28
N ALA A 709 -29.78 6.22 17.71
CA ALA A 709 -30.15 6.43 19.11
C ALA A 709 -30.57 5.12 19.76
#